data_AF-A0A0S1XEP2-F1
#
_entry.id   AF-A0A0S1XEP2-F1
#
_cell.length_a   1.000
_cell.length_b   1.000
_cell.length_c   1.000
_cell.angle_alpha   90.00
_cell.angle_beta   90.00
_cell.angle_gamma   90.00
#
_symmetry.space_group_name_H-M   'P 1'
#
loop_
_entity.id
_entity.type
_entity.pdbx_description
1 polymer ?
#
loop_
_entity_poly.entity_id
_entity_poly.type
_entity_poly.pdbx_seq_one_letter_code
_entity_poly.pdbx_strand_id
1 'polypeptide(L)'
;MSEKINLQLALDFLKMLKEKGETEVEVSVLPKSLKEIAKLLGYHEDDNVPLTELEEYLKNLRNKYDTPVTLLHSDTSADVTVITPDTSVTFDQNINVTTTDNDTISLWLDAIGRTLPKLDRLVKRLAAYILIRNSKISEEELRKELYEFGKQMFNKEYTHESIRQALSAVRNSGLALIKRDPKTGIVYWRPDPEVREQILRTYELLLKEKEIREEQERVRQADFDELVRAAFRFFKDFYSDRVLDLFTVKAQDFLVVDFQKLLSFAPELAERLVEEPEFVIHAFERAVELFQQEEMFRKPEEVKHFKVHFANLGSVIKPSDIRAKHVGKLVEIRALVSSSSDVMSYYVKPVYVCKDDGEEVRLVSESPLDPIPYPDRCPRCGGKNFKLSESLSEKDDLQFFELQDSPEDTSAGQPRRIIGFVVGSQAGILQVGMRVRVTAIVRERTFKKGSTPVYDRVLEVNHIEVLDKAMSANELDERDVNEILSLKKVHGDNLPAVVARSIAPHIYGYEREKLALAVAVVSGVKTPAKSRPHIHVLLVGDPGVAKTELVLDLKKVAPKAIFASGTHATGVGLTATVRRNEFKNGDYVVVGGALVLASGGVAIVDELDKMKPEYRDDLHTAIEQQVIPINKAGITTEIKIDTTVVATANPKGQRINFEEPVVKQLNLKPTLINRFDLVLVMRDNLDDDSFFDGVTDHLIKINNNDSVEREIPEELLRKFFAYARSLKPKFTGESHALLKKEFARLRKTYSSGAFPVNLRYFTALMRISEAIAKLRLSEEVNVNDVRLAVKLLESSFKDVAIDPETGKPDIGLIIVGASEEELVLRDQILRFIDSMSGIFPDGVPRGLIIATFKEKGVDPETVSEFLKHLVTEGTLLVPDDGKYLVRR
;
A
#
# COMPACT_ATOMS: atom_id res chain seq x y z
N MET A 1 -2.97 40.37 4.50
CA MET A 1 -1.65 40.58 5.16
C MET A 1 -0.66 41.34 4.25
N SER A 2 -1.12 42.27 3.40
CA SER A 2 -0.26 43.04 2.48
C SER A 2 -0.66 44.51 2.40
N GLU A 3 -0.80 45.14 3.56
CA GLU A 3 -0.64 46.58 3.81
C GLU A 3 -0.84 46.68 5.34
N LYS A 4 0.22 47.01 6.09
CA LYS A 4 0.07 47.28 7.52
C LYS A 4 -0.83 48.51 7.61
N ILE A 5 -2.12 48.31 7.93
CA ILE A 5 -3.01 49.40 8.34
C ILE A 5 -2.25 50.11 9.46
N ASN A 6 -1.83 51.35 9.19
CA ASN A 6 -1.08 52.11 10.16
C ASN A 6 -2.10 52.63 11.18
N LEU A 7 -2.47 51.74 12.12
CA LEU A 7 -3.59 51.89 13.06
C LEU A 7 -3.51 53.22 13.81
N GLN A 8 -2.29 53.68 14.11
CA GLN A 8 -2.05 54.97 14.76
C GLN A 8 -2.48 56.16 13.88
N LEU A 9 -2.10 56.17 12.60
CA LEU A 9 -2.52 57.21 11.65
C LEU A 9 -4.03 57.21 11.39
N ALA A 10 -4.67 56.03 11.40
CA ALA A 10 -6.11 55.91 11.25
C ALA A 10 -6.85 56.47 12.49
N LEU A 11 -6.36 56.19 13.70
CA LEU A 11 -6.88 56.75 14.94
C LEU A 11 -6.67 58.27 15.03
N ASP A 12 -5.49 58.76 14.63
CA ASP A 12 -5.19 60.20 14.61
C ASP A 12 -6.08 60.95 13.61
N PHE A 13 -6.40 60.34 12.46
CA PHE A 13 -7.34 60.91 11.48
C PHE A 13 -8.78 60.99 12.01
N LEU A 14 -9.27 59.94 12.67
CA LEU A 14 -10.60 59.95 13.31
C LEU A 14 -10.68 60.99 14.44
N LYS A 15 -9.60 61.14 15.21
CA LYS A 15 -9.49 62.16 16.25
C LYS A 15 -9.55 63.58 15.67
N MET A 16 -8.87 63.83 14.55
CA MET A 16 -8.93 65.12 13.85
C MET A 16 -10.35 65.45 13.35
N LEU A 17 -11.11 64.46 12.88
CA LEU A 17 -12.50 64.65 12.43
C LEU A 17 -13.43 64.98 13.60
N LYS A 18 -13.24 64.31 14.75
CA LYS A 18 -13.97 64.64 15.99
C LYS A 18 -13.64 66.03 16.53
N GLU A 19 -12.39 66.47 16.45
CA GLU A 19 -11.98 67.83 16.85
C GLU A 19 -12.61 68.91 15.96
N LYS A 20 -13.03 68.57 14.74
CA LYS A 20 -13.80 69.44 13.84
C LYS A 20 -15.32 69.38 14.06
N GLY A 21 -15.80 68.56 14.99
CA GLY A 21 -17.22 68.45 15.36
C GLY A 21 -18.05 67.51 14.49
N GLU A 22 -17.42 66.68 13.63
CA GLU A 22 -18.13 65.67 12.84
C GLU A 22 -18.40 64.42 13.70
N THR A 23 -19.60 63.84 13.58
CA THR A 23 -20.02 62.63 14.30
C THR A 23 -20.10 61.40 13.39
N GLU A 24 -20.36 61.62 12.10
CA GLU A 24 -20.48 60.60 11.06
C GLU A 24 -19.77 61.08 9.79
N VAL A 25 -19.20 60.15 9.02
CA VAL A 25 -18.48 60.46 7.78
C VAL A 25 -18.87 59.46 6.69
N GLU A 26 -19.11 59.97 5.49
CA GLU A 26 -19.43 59.16 4.32
C GLU A 26 -18.27 58.25 3.94
N VAL A 27 -18.54 56.96 3.68
CA VAL A 27 -17.49 55.97 3.38
C VAL A 27 -16.65 56.41 2.18
N SER A 28 -17.24 57.06 1.17
CA SER A 28 -16.57 57.57 -0.03
C SER A 28 -15.42 58.55 0.27
N VAL A 29 -15.43 59.25 1.41
CA VAL A 29 -14.41 60.25 1.79
C VAL A 29 -13.28 59.64 2.63
N LEU A 30 -13.49 58.44 3.19
CA LEU A 30 -12.51 57.77 4.04
C LEU A 30 -11.24 57.33 3.26
N PRO A 31 -10.06 57.32 3.91
CA PRO A 31 -8.86 56.65 3.38
C PRO A 31 -9.13 55.16 3.11
N LYS A 32 -8.42 54.58 2.12
CA LYS A 32 -8.64 53.18 1.68
C LYS A 32 -8.66 52.16 2.82
N SER A 33 -7.79 52.31 3.82
CA SER A 33 -7.73 51.44 4.99
C SER A 33 -8.98 51.50 5.88
N LEU A 34 -9.57 52.69 6.04
CA LEU A 34 -10.82 52.87 6.80
C LEU A 34 -12.06 52.49 5.99
N LYS A 35 -12.02 52.65 4.66
CA LYS A 35 -13.06 52.15 3.73
C LYS A 35 -13.22 50.64 3.79
N GLU A 36 -12.12 49.90 3.81
CA GLU A 36 -12.18 48.44 3.95
C GLU A 36 -12.76 48.02 5.30
N ILE A 37 -12.45 48.75 6.38
CA ILE A 37 -13.03 48.52 7.70
C ILE A 37 -14.52 48.85 7.72
N ALA A 38 -14.95 49.97 7.12
CA ALA A 38 -16.36 50.32 6.98
C ALA A 38 -17.14 49.24 6.20
N LYS A 39 -16.55 48.72 5.10
CA LYS A 39 -17.12 47.59 4.36
C LYS A 39 -17.22 46.31 5.19
N LEU A 40 -16.24 46.03 6.06
CA LEU A 40 -16.29 44.89 6.99
C LEU A 40 -17.36 45.05 8.07
N LEU A 41 -17.67 46.29 8.47
CA LEU A 41 -18.77 46.62 9.37
C LEU A 41 -20.15 46.62 8.69
N GLY A 42 -20.19 46.41 7.36
CA GLY A 42 -21.43 46.28 6.59
C GLY A 42 -21.90 47.56 5.89
N TYR A 43 -21.09 48.62 5.88
CA TYR A 43 -21.42 49.89 5.23
C TYR A 43 -20.94 49.94 3.78
N HIS A 44 -21.78 50.46 2.88
CA HIS A 44 -21.48 50.65 1.46
C HIS A 44 -20.92 52.05 1.18
N GLU A 45 -20.48 52.31 -0.05
CA GLU A 45 -19.70 53.52 -0.37
C GLU A 45 -20.49 54.84 -0.19
N ASP A 46 -21.82 54.80 -0.29
CA ASP A 46 -22.72 55.94 -0.15
C ASP A 46 -23.28 56.10 1.28
N ASP A 47 -22.92 55.21 2.21
CA ASP A 47 -23.41 55.24 3.60
C ASP A 47 -22.55 56.16 4.49
N ASN A 48 -23.18 56.75 5.51
CA ASN A 48 -22.48 57.47 6.58
C ASN A 48 -22.16 56.52 7.73
N VAL A 49 -20.89 56.48 8.13
CA VAL A 49 -20.42 55.63 9.22
C VAL A 49 -20.14 56.46 10.46
N PRO A 50 -20.67 56.07 11.63
CA PRO A 50 -20.33 56.72 12.89
C PRO A 50 -18.84 56.59 13.22
N LEU A 51 -18.19 57.71 13.55
CA LEU A 51 -16.77 57.71 13.90
C LEU A 51 -16.47 56.88 15.16
N THR A 52 -17.46 56.74 16.05
CA THR A 52 -17.36 55.91 17.27
C THR A 52 -17.23 54.43 16.97
N GLU A 53 -17.94 53.91 15.97
CA GLU A 53 -17.88 52.49 15.61
C GLU A 53 -16.56 52.13 14.93
N LEU A 54 -16.06 53.01 14.05
CA LEU A 54 -14.73 52.84 13.44
C LEU A 54 -13.62 52.86 14.49
N GLU A 55 -13.68 53.76 15.47
CA GLU A 55 -12.72 53.79 16.57
C GLU A 55 -12.78 52.55 17.46
N GLU A 56 -13.98 52.08 17.79
CA GLU A 56 -14.16 50.89 18.63
C GLU A 56 -13.62 49.64 17.93
N TYR A 57 -13.88 49.50 16.63
CA TYR A 57 -13.33 48.41 15.83
C TYR A 57 -11.80 48.47 15.75
N LEU A 58 -11.22 49.67 15.58
CA LEU A 58 -9.76 49.85 15.56
C LEU A 58 -9.12 49.59 16.94
N LYS A 59 -9.77 49.98 18.04
CA LYS A 59 -9.32 49.65 19.40
C LYS A 59 -9.38 48.15 19.67
N ASN A 60 -10.43 47.47 19.22
CA ASN A 60 -10.57 46.03 19.34
C ASN A 60 -9.51 45.29 18.51
N LEU A 61 -9.23 45.75 17.29
CA LEU A 61 -8.13 45.24 16.49
C LEU A 61 -6.79 45.44 17.19
N ARG A 62 -6.53 46.62 17.75
CA ARG A 62 -5.30 46.90 18.51
C ARG A 62 -5.14 45.94 19.68
N ASN A 63 -6.18 45.76 20.50
CA ASN A 63 -6.14 44.84 21.65
C ASN A 63 -5.94 43.37 21.25
N LYS A 64 -6.44 42.98 20.06
CA LYS A 64 -6.29 41.61 19.53
C LYS A 64 -4.88 41.33 18.99
N TYR A 65 -4.12 42.37 18.62
CA TYR A 65 -2.73 42.24 18.15
C TYR A 65 -1.67 42.61 19.20
N ASP A 66 -2.05 43.30 20.29
CA ASP A 66 -1.17 43.64 21.44
C ASP A 66 -1.27 42.64 22.62
N THR A 67 -1.99 41.52 22.48
CA THR A 67 -2.02 40.44 23.50
C THR A 67 -1.03 39.33 23.15
N PRO A 68 -0.12 38.93 24.07
CA PRO A 68 0.72 37.76 23.87
C PRO A 68 -0.15 36.50 23.91
N VAL A 69 0.02 35.65 22.91
CA VAL A 69 -0.68 34.35 22.78
C VAL A 69 -0.35 33.49 24.02
N THR A 70 -1.32 33.37 24.92
CA THR A 70 -1.32 32.35 25.98
C THR A 70 -2.02 31.13 25.40
N LEU A 71 -1.28 30.05 25.18
CA LEU A 71 -1.84 28.75 24.80
C LEU A 71 -2.57 28.16 26.02
N LEU A 72 -3.82 27.76 25.79
CA LEU A 72 -4.62 26.96 26.72
C LEU A 72 -4.01 25.56 26.83
N HIS A 73 -3.51 25.21 28.01
CA HIS A 73 -3.46 23.83 28.48
C HIS A 73 -4.18 23.73 29.83
N SER A 74 -5.08 22.76 29.88
CA SER A 74 -5.88 22.34 31.03
C SER A 74 -5.03 21.57 32.05
N ASP A 75 -5.27 21.89 33.32
CA ASP A 75 -5.13 21.08 34.53
C ASP A 75 -3.81 20.33 34.77
N THR A 76 -2.94 20.93 35.61
CA THR A 76 -2.45 20.28 36.85
C THR A 76 -1.89 21.35 37.79
N SER A 77 -2.20 21.22 39.06
CA SER A 77 -1.92 22.15 40.16
C SER A 77 -0.42 22.28 40.47
N ALA A 78 0.13 23.47 40.28
CA ALA A 78 1.29 23.96 41.03
C ALA A 78 1.21 25.49 41.11
N ASP A 79 1.22 26.02 42.34
CA ASP A 79 1.10 27.44 42.64
C ASP A 79 2.19 28.27 41.95
N VAL A 80 1.80 29.08 40.96
CA VAL A 80 2.63 30.15 40.40
C VAL A 80 2.08 31.47 40.92
N THR A 81 2.78 32.06 41.87
CA THR A 81 2.53 33.43 42.35
C THR A 81 2.68 34.43 41.19
N VAL A 82 1.55 35.01 40.79
CA VAL A 82 1.47 36.14 39.85
C VAL A 82 2.08 37.37 40.53
N ILE A 83 3.28 37.76 40.10
CA ILE A 83 3.86 39.06 40.48
C ILE A 83 3.32 40.10 39.51
N THR A 84 2.43 40.97 40.01
CA THR A 84 1.95 42.17 39.31
C THR A 84 3.09 43.19 39.13
N PRO A 85 3.17 43.92 38.01
CA PRO A 85 4.21 44.92 37.79
C PRO A 85 3.81 46.25 38.45
N ASP A 86 3.75 46.27 39.78
CA ASP A 86 3.66 47.50 40.56
C ASP A 86 4.78 47.49 41.60
N THR A 87 6.00 47.71 41.13
CA THR A 87 7.09 48.21 41.97
C THR A 87 7.86 49.24 41.18
N SER A 88 7.88 50.46 41.68
CA SER A 88 8.81 51.51 41.28
C SER A 88 10.24 51.00 41.56
N VAL A 89 10.86 50.39 40.57
CA VAL A 89 12.26 49.98 40.63
C VAL A 89 13.11 51.24 40.52
N THR A 90 13.75 51.59 41.63
CA THR A 90 14.85 52.56 41.65
C THR A 90 15.96 52.08 40.71
N PHE A 91 16.28 52.91 39.72
CA PHE A 91 17.36 52.70 38.77
C PHE A 91 18.71 52.59 39.50
N ASP A 92 19.31 51.40 39.51
CA ASP A 92 20.74 51.26 39.79
C ASP A 92 21.54 51.67 38.55
N GLN A 93 22.20 52.83 38.62
CA GLN A 93 22.90 53.48 37.52
C GLN A 93 24.24 52.81 37.10
N ASN A 94 24.51 51.56 37.48
CA ASN A 94 25.83 50.94 37.28
C ASN A 94 25.76 49.57 36.60
N ILE A 95 25.31 49.52 35.34
CA ILE A 95 25.67 48.40 34.45
C ILE A 95 27.02 48.74 33.81
N ASN A 96 28.10 48.20 34.37
CA ASN A 96 29.45 48.29 33.80
C ASN A 96 29.54 47.42 32.55
N VAL A 97 29.69 48.04 31.37
CA VAL A 97 29.87 47.39 30.05
C VAL A 97 31.33 46.90 29.89
N THR A 98 31.78 46.06 30.83
CA THR A 98 33.19 45.59 30.90
C THR A 98 33.37 44.12 30.59
N THR A 99 32.32 43.34 30.32
CA THR A 99 32.43 41.92 29.98
C THR A 99 32.93 41.70 28.55
N THR A 100 33.95 40.86 28.40
CA THR A 100 34.67 40.55 27.14
C THR A 100 34.19 39.27 26.46
N ASP A 101 33.04 38.72 26.86
CA ASP A 101 32.53 37.46 26.29
C ASP A 101 31.94 37.69 24.89
N ASN A 102 32.44 36.95 23.90
CA ASN A 102 32.02 37.06 22.48
C ASN A 102 30.49 36.94 22.31
N ASP A 103 29.85 36.12 23.14
CA ASP A 103 28.40 35.90 23.15
C ASP A 103 27.60 37.10 23.67
N THR A 104 28.17 37.86 24.61
CA THR A 104 27.53 39.07 25.11
C THR A 104 27.60 40.18 24.06
N ILE A 105 28.73 40.28 23.35
CA ILE A 105 28.94 41.28 22.29
C ILE A 105 28.03 41.00 21.09
N SER A 106 27.79 39.74 20.72
CA SER A 106 26.88 39.40 19.62
C SER A 106 25.44 39.81 19.92
N LEU A 107 24.97 39.59 21.16
CA LEU A 107 23.66 40.07 21.64
C LEU A 107 23.57 41.60 21.62
N TRP A 108 24.62 42.31 22.04
CA TRP A 108 24.69 43.77 21.94
C TRP A 108 24.61 44.26 20.49
N LEU A 109 25.31 43.60 19.57
CA LEU A 109 25.26 43.93 18.14
C LEU A 109 23.89 43.64 17.53
N ASP A 110 23.18 42.60 17.98
CA ASP A 110 21.79 42.33 17.54
C ASP A 110 20.80 43.35 18.12
N ALA A 111 20.93 43.71 19.40
CA ALA A 111 20.13 44.76 20.05
C ALA A 111 20.27 46.10 19.31
N ILE A 112 21.49 46.49 18.95
CA ILE A 112 21.78 47.70 18.17
C ILE A 112 21.19 47.60 16.76
N GLY A 113 21.23 46.41 16.14
CA GLY A 113 20.65 46.18 14.81
C GLY A 113 19.12 46.31 14.79
N ARG A 114 18.43 45.81 15.83
CA ARG A 114 16.96 45.86 15.96
C ARG A 114 16.46 47.27 16.27
N THR A 115 17.17 48.02 17.10
CA THR A 115 16.84 49.41 17.47
C THR A 115 17.23 50.42 16.40
N LEU A 116 18.35 50.21 15.71
CA LEU A 116 18.87 51.10 14.66
C LEU A 116 19.07 50.34 13.34
N PRO A 117 18.00 50.12 12.55
CA PRO A 117 18.06 49.36 11.30
C PRO A 117 19.00 49.95 10.24
N LYS A 118 19.31 51.25 10.34
CA LYS A 118 20.26 51.97 9.47
C LYS A 118 21.71 51.47 9.64
N LEU A 119 22.01 50.77 10.74
CA LEU A 119 23.30 50.14 11.01
C LEU A 119 23.26 48.68 10.51
N ASP A 120 23.19 48.52 9.19
CA ASP A 120 23.06 47.22 8.49
C ASP A 120 24.33 46.35 8.55
N ARG A 121 25.52 46.97 8.58
CA ARG A 121 26.81 46.27 8.57
C ARG A 121 27.40 46.11 9.97
N LEU A 122 28.09 44.98 10.20
CA LEU A 122 28.78 44.69 11.46
C LEU A 122 29.69 45.84 11.95
N VAL A 123 30.47 46.45 11.04
CA VAL A 123 31.37 47.59 11.36
C VAL A 123 30.59 48.80 11.90
N LYS A 124 29.38 49.05 11.37
CA LYS A 124 28.51 50.15 11.80
C LYS A 124 27.91 49.88 13.19
N ARG A 125 27.49 48.64 13.44
CA ARG A 125 26.98 48.20 14.75
C ARG A 125 28.08 48.20 15.81
N LEU A 126 29.31 47.84 15.42
CA LEU A 126 30.48 47.86 16.29
C LEU A 126 30.87 49.29 16.68
N ALA A 127 30.80 50.24 15.74
CA ALA A 127 31.01 51.66 16.04
C ALA A 127 29.99 52.20 17.05
N ALA A 128 28.72 51.80 16.92
CA ALA A 128 27.67 52.12 17.88
C ALA A 128 27.92 51.45 19.25
N TYR A 129 28.34 50.19 19.29
CA TYR A 129 28.68 49.47 20.52
C TYR A 129 29.82 50.15 21.29
N ILE A 130 30.90 50.51 20.62
CA ILE A 130 32.05 51.20 21.25
C ILE A 130 31.64 52.58 21.79
N LEU A 131 30.76 53.30 21.09
CA LEU A 131 30.22 54.57 21.57
C LEU A 131 29.31 54.41 22.79
N ILE A 132 28.54 53.32 22.89
CA ILE A 132 27.68 53.03 24.05
C ILE A 132 28.52 52.59 25.25
N ARG A 133 29.58 51.81 25.00
CA ARG A 133 30.56 51.38 26.01
C ARG A 133 31.30 52.57 26.62
N ASN A 134 31.68 53.55 25.79
CA ASN A 134 32.43 54.71 26.21
C ASN A 134 31.52 55.94 26.35
N SER A 135 31.18 56.31 27.60
CA SER A 135 30.29 57.44 27.91
C SER A 135 30.70 58.80 27.29
N LYS A 136 31.98 58.97 26.95
CA LYS A 136 32.53 60.08 26.16
C LYS A 136 33.81 59.61 25.49
N ILE A 137 33.93 59.78 24.17
CA ILE A 137 35.15 59.40 23.42
C ILE A 137 35.49 60.46 22.37
N SER A 138 36.78 60.71 22.13
CA SER A 138 37.21 61.58 21.02
C SER A 138 37.09 60.84 19.69
N GLU A 139 36.91 61.56 18.58
CA GLU A 139 36.80 60.93 17.26
C GLU A 139 38.06 60.13 16.86
N GLU A 140 39.25 60.57 17.30
CA GLU A 140 40.51 59.87 17.04
C GLU A 140 40.64 58.57 17.84
N GLU A 141 40.25 58.58 19.12
CA GLU A 141 40.23 57.38 19.97
C GLU A 141 39.19 56.37 19.47
N LEU A 142 37.99 56.83 19.08
CA LEU A 142 36.94 55.96 18.54
C LEU A 142 37.38 55.23 17.26
N ARG A 143 38.15 55.89 16.39
CA ARG A 143 38.73 55.25 15.19
C ARG A 143 39.79 54.21 15.54
N LYS A 144 40.64 54.50 16.52
CA LYS A 144 41.69 53.58 16.98
C LYS A 144 41.08 52.34 17.63
N GLU A 145 40.14 52.51 18.55
CA GLU A 145 39.46 51.38 19.19
C GLU A 145 38.68 50.53 18.19
N LEU A 146 38.02 51.13 17.20
CA LEU A 146 37.30 50.36 16.19
C LEU A 146 38.26 49.54 15.30
N TYR A 147 39.45 50.04 15.04
CA TYR A 147 40.49 49.32 14.31
C TYR A 147 41.08 48.17 15.15
N GLU A 148 41.42 48.42 16.41
CA GLU A 148 42.00 47.43 17.31
C GLU A 148 40.99 46.33 17.69
N PHE A 149 39.76 46.70 18.03
CA PHE A 149 38.70 45.77 18.42
C PHE A 149 38.22 44.91 17.24
N GLY A 150 38.18 45.48 16.03
CA GLY A 150 37.90 44.74 14.80
C GLY A 150 38.94 43.66 14.50
N LYS A 151 40.23 43.98 14.72
CA LYS A 151 41.34 43.05 14.54
C LYS A 151 41.37 41.94 15.59
N GLN A 152 41.13 42.28 16.85
CA GLN A 152 41.18 41.32 17.96
C GLN A 152 40.01 40.33 17.98
N MET A 153 38.77 40.78 17.72
CA MET A 153 37.57 39.95 17.93
C MET A 153 37.09 39.23 16.66
N PHE A 154 37.29 39.83 15.48
CA PHE A 154 36.74 39.30 14.22
C PHE A 154 37.81 38.94 13.19
N ASN A 155 39.10 39.06 13.54
CA ASN A 155 40.26 38.85 12.67
C ASN A 155 40.12 39.56 11.30
N LYS A 156 39.53 40.77 11.31
CA LYS A 156 39.26 41.57 10.11
C LYS A 156 39.96 42.92 10.19
N GLU A 157 40.74 43.25 9.16
CA GLU A 157 41.33 44.57 9.01
C GLU A 157 40.37 45.49 8.25
N TYR A 158 39.80 46.48 8.94
CA TYR A 158 38.91 47.45 8.32
C TYR A 158 39.70 48.56 7.63
N THR A 159 39.37 48.84 6.37
CA THR A 159 39.94 49.96 5.63
C THR A 159 39.53 51.31 6.23
N HIS A 160 40.37 52.33 6.11
CA HIS A 160 40.06 53.69 6.58
C HIS A 160 38.74 54.24 6.03
N GLU A 161 38.37 53.87 4.79
CA GLU A 161 37.09 54.23 4.19
C GLU A 161 35.89 53.56 4.87
N SER A 162 36.02 52.27 5.23
CA SER A 162 34.97 51.52 5.93
C SER A 162 34.68 52.10 7.31
N ILE A 163 35.73 52.50 8.03
CA ILE A 163 35.63 53.17 9.35
C ILE A 163 34.94 54.53 9.21
N ARG A 164 35.31 55.31 8.18
CA ARG A 164 34.68 56.62 7.91
C ARG A 164 33.19 56.48 7.57
N GLN A 165 32.83 55.49 6.77
CA GLN A 165 31.43 55.18 6.47
C GLN A 165 30.66 54.73 7.71
N ALA A 166 31.30 53.96 8.60
CA ALA A 166 30.69 53.52 9.86
C ALA A 166 30.39 54.69 10.79
N LEU A 167 31.34 55.60 10.99
CA LEU A 167 31.14 56.80 11.80
C LEU A 167 30.08 57.73 11.23
N SER A 168 30.05 57.90 9.90
CA SER A 168 29.00 58.67 9.22
C SER A 168 27.61 58.06 9.44
N ALA A 169 27.49 56.74 9.38
CA ALA A 169 26.23 56.04 9.65
C ALA A 169 25.77 56.19 11.10
N VAL A 170 26.69 56.08 12.07
CA VAL A 170 26.38 56.31 13.49
C VAL A 170 25.94 57.75 13.75
N ARG A 171 26.60 58.74 13.13
CA ARG A 171 26.20 60.14 13.19
C ARG A 171 24.79 60.39 12.65
N ASN A 172 24.44 59.75 11.54
CA ASN A 172 23.13 59.90 10.89
C ASN A 172 22.03 59.02 11.52
N SER A 173 22.38 58.18 12.49
CA SER A 173 21.44 57.27 13.15
C SER A 173 20.68 57.91 14.32
N GLY A 174 21.08 59.10 14.77
CA GLY A 174 20.53 59.76 15.95
C GLY A 174 21.15 59.28 17.28
N LEU A 175 22.00 58.26 17.26
CA LEU A 175 22.66 57.72 18.46
C LEU A 175 23.74 58.66 19.03
N ALA A 176 24.36 59.53 18.24
CA ALA A 176 25.55 60.28 18.66
C ALA A 176 25.31 61.80 18.76
N LEU A 177 25.45 62.34 19.97
CA LEU A 177 25.56 63.76 20.27
C LEU A 177 27.03 64.20 20.15
N ILE A 178 27.30 65.10 19.19
CA ILE A 178 28.65 65.56 18.88
C ILE A 178 28.85 66.99 19.42
N LYS A 179 29.83 67.18 20.31
CA LYS A 179 30.20 68.51 20.83
C LYS A 179 31.67 68.79 20.58
N ARG A 180 31.97 69.97 20.06
CA ARG A 180 33.34 70.47 19.90
C ARG A 180 33.73 71.25 21.14
N ASP A 181 34.86 70.90 21.75
CA ASP A 181 35.36 71.61 22.91
C ASP A 181 35.94 72.97 22.45
N PRO A 182 35.42 74.12 22.95
CA PRO A 182 35.86 75.43 22.51
C PRO A 182 37.30 75.77 22.92
N LYS A 183 37.92 75.04 23.88
CA LYS A 183 39.28 75.31 24.34
C LYS A 183 40.36 74.50 23.62
N THR A 184 40.06 73.26 23.21
CA THR A 184 41.02 72.32 22.62
C THR A 184 40.74 72.02 21.15
N GLY A 185 39.58 72.40 20.62
CA GLY A 185 39.18 72.16 19.24
C GLY A 185 38.79 70.71 18.91
N ILE A 186 38.94 69.78 19.88
CA ILE A 186 38.67 68.35 19.77
C ILE A 186 37.15 68.08 19.72
N VAL A 187 36.75 67.14 18.88
CA VAL A 187 35.36 66.70 18.72
C VAL A 187 35.10 65.46 19.57
N TYR A 188 34.16 65.58 20.50
CA TYR A 188 33.74 64.47 21.36
C TYR A 188 32.38 63.93 20.94
N TRP A 189 32.28 62.61 20.96
CA TRP A 189 31.06 61.86 20.71
C TRP A 189 30.49 61.36 22.04
N ARG A 190 29.19 61.52 22.23
CA ARG A 190 28.43 60.96 23.37
C ARG A 190 27.18 60.25 22.85
N PRO A 191 26.81 59.10 23.40
CA PRO A 191 25.53 58.47 23.05
C PRO A 191 24.36 59.34 23.54
N ASP A 192 23.31 59.43 22.74
CA ASP A 192 22.03 60.01 23.16
C ASP A 192 21.42 59.16 24.29
N PRO A 193 21.06 59.76 25.44
CA PRO A 193 20.52 59.02 26.59
C PRO A 193 19.26 58.20 26.28
N GLU A 194 18.34 58.73 25.46
CA GLU A 194 17.06 58.07 25.17
C GLU A 194 17.27 56.85 24.27
N VAL A 195 18.09 57.01 23.22
CA VAL A 195 18.40 55.92 22.29
C VAL A 195 19.23 54.83 22.98
N ARG A 196 20.15 55.23 23.89
CA ARG A 196 20.93 54.29 24.70
C ARG A 196 20.02 53.45 25.60
N GLU A 197 19.01 54.06 26.23
CA GLU A 197 18.06 53.36 27.09
C GLU A 197 17.19 52.38 26.29
N GLN A 198 16.76 52.74 25.08
CA GLN A 198 16.04 51.83 24.18
C GLN A 198 16.89 50.61 23.78
N ILE A 199 18.18 50.80 23.53
CA ILE A 199 19.12 49.72 23.21
C ILE A 199 19.30 48.80 24.43
N LEU A 200 19.45 49.37 25.64
CA LEU A 200 19.55 48.62 26.88
C LEU A 200 18.32 47.75 27.14
N ARG A 201 17.11 48.32 27.02
CA ARG A 201 15.85 47.56 27.16
C ARG A 201 15.76 46.42 26.15
N THR A 202 16.17 46.67 24.90
CA THR A 202 16.19 45.63 23.86
C THR A 202 17.20 44.53 24.17
N TYR A 203 18.38 44.90 24.67
CA TYR A 203 19.41 43.94 25.07
C TYR A 203 18.95 43.07 26.25
N GLU A 204 18.32 43.65 27.28
CA GLU A 204 17.77 42.90 28.41
C GLU A 204 16.67 41.91 27.98
N LEU A 205 15.82 42.29 27.03
CA LEU A 205 14.83 41.38 26.44
C LEU A 205 15.51 40.21 25.72
N LEU A 206 16.52 40.48 24.89
CA LEU A 206 17.28 39.43 24.18
C LEU A 206 18.04 38.51 25.13
N LEU A 207 18.55 39.04 26.25
CA LEU A 207 19.23 38.25 27.28
C LEU A 207 18.24 37.29 27.94
N LYS A 208 17.06 37.78 28.33
CA LYS A 208 15.98 36.94 28.87
C LYS A 208 15.50 35.89 27.87
N GLU A 209 15.34 36.26 26.59
CA GLU A 209 14.99 35.30 25.52
C GLU A 209 16.05 34.19 25.37
N LYS A 210 17.34 34.54 25.46
CA LYS A 210 18.44 33.57 25.41
C LYS A 210 18.44 32.65 26.63
N GLU A 211 18.30 33.19 27.84
CA GLU A 211 18.23 32.40 29.08
C GLU A 211 17.06 31.42 29.07
N ILE A 212 15.88 31.86 28.63
CA ILE A 212 14.70 30.98 28.50
C ILE A 212 14.97 29.86 27.48
N ARG A 213 15.57 30.17 26.33
CA ARG A 213 15.90 29.17 25.30
C ARG A 213 16.92 28.15 25.80
N GLU A 214 17.97 28.60 26.48
CA GLU A 214 18.99 27.72 27.05
C GLU A 214 18.43 26.81 28.14
N GLU A 215 17.54 27.32 29.00
CA GLU A 215 16.88 26.50 30.01
C GLU A 215 15.93 25.47 29.37
N GLN A 216 15.18 25.86 28.34
CA GLN A 216 14.34 24.93 27.57
C GLN A 216 15.17 23.83 26.88
N GLU A 217 16.33 24.18 26.31
CA GLU A 217 17.26 23.21 25.71
C GLU A 217 17.82 22.24 26.75
N ARG A 218 18.18 22.72 27.95
CA ARG A 218 18.67 21.87 29.05
C ARG A 218 17.61 20.89 29.53
N VAL A 219 16.38 21.36 29.76
CA VAL A 219 15.27 20.49 30.17
C VAL A 219 15.00 19.43 29.10
N ARG A 220 15.00 19.81 27.82
CA ARG A 220 14.82 18.89 26.70
C ARG A 220 15.93 17.85 26.58
N GLN A 221 17.18 18.24 26.83
CA GLN A 221 18.32 17.33 26.86
C GLN A 221 18.25 16.35 28.05
N ALA A 222 17.88 16.82 29.23
CA ALA A 222 17.72 15.96 30.40
C ALA A 222 16.62 14.91 30.19
N ASP A 223 15.49 15.31 29.59
CA ASP A 223 14.40 14.41 29.21
C ASP A 223 14.86 13.38 28.15
N PHE A 224 15.62 13.82 27.14
CA PHE A 224 16.21 12.90 26.15
C PHE A 224 17.10 11.84 26.80
N ASP A 225 17.99 12.24 27.71
CA ASP A 225 18.89 11.31 28.40
C ASP A 225 18.13 10.31 29.28
N GLU A 226 17.01 10.73 29.89
CA GLU A 226 16.14 9.84 30.64
C GLU A 226 15.49 8.77 29.73
N LEU A 227 14.96 9.18 28.58
CA LEU A 227 14.42 8.27 27.57
C LEU A 227 15.47 7.27 27.07
N VAL A 228 16.68 7.74 26.80
CA VAL A 228 17.80 6.88 26.36
C VAL A 228 18.12 5.82 27.43
N ARG A 229 18.14 6.19 28.72
CA ARG A 229 18.36 5.23 29.81
C ARG A 229 17.22 4.24 29.95
N ALA A 230 15.98 4.68 29.77
CA ALA A 230 14.81 3.79 29.81
C ALA A 230 14.84 2.78 28.65
N ALA A 231 15.13 3.24 27.43
CA ALA A 231 15.30 2.39 26.24
C ALA A 231 16.46 1.40 26.41
N PHE A 232 17.58 1.83 27.00
CA PHE A 232 18.72 0.97 27.30
C PHE A 232 18.34 -0.18 28.25
N ARG A 233 17.60 0.11 29.33
CA ARG A 233 17.10 -0.93 30.26
C ARG A 233 16.17 -1.92 29.55
N PHE A 234 15.27 -1.41 28.72
CA PHE A 234 14.38 -2.25 27.94
C PHE A 234 15.13 -3.21 27.00
N PHE A 235 16.17 -2.72 26.31
CA PHE A 235 17.00 -3.58 25.46
C PHE A 235 17.76 -4.64 26.24
N LYS A 236 18.28 -4.28 27.41
CA LYS A 236 18.97 -5.22 28.30
C LYS A 236 18.06 -6.35 28.77
N ASP A 237 16.82 -6.06 29.12
CA ASP A 237 15.90 -7.04 29.70
C ASP A 237 15.26 -7.96 28.64
N PHE A 238 14.92 -7.44 27.45
CA PHE A 238 14.11 -8.19 26.46
C PHE A 238 14.81 -8.49 25.13
N TYR A 239 15.89 -7.78 24.79
CA TYR A 239 16.50 -7.82 23.45
C TYR A 239 18.01 -8.02 23.46
N SER A 240 18.63 -8.36 24.59
CA SER A 240 20.08 -8.54 24.72
C SER A 240 20.67 -9.42 23.61
N ASP A 241 20.10 -10.61 23.42
CA ASP A 241 20.59 -11.58 22.44
C ASP A 241 20.39 -11.09 21.00
N ARG A 242 19.26 -10.43 20.71
CA ARG A 242 18.98 -9.88 19.37
C ARG A 242 19.89 -8.72 19.01
N VAL A 243 20.23 -7.89 19.99
CA VAL A 243 21.17 -6.78 19.83
C VAL A 243 22.58 -7.34 19.60
N LEU A 244 22.99 -8.38 20.33
CA LEU A 244 24.27 -9.07 20.09
C LEU A 244 24.33 -9.76 18.70
N ASP A 245 23.24 -10.38 18.26
CA ASP A 245 23.11 -11.04 16.94
C ASP A 245 23.27 -10.06 15.77
N LEU A 246 22.76 -8.83 15.92
CA LEU A 246 22.90 -7.74 14.94
C LEU A 246 24.37 -7.42 14.64
N PHE A 247 25.26 -7.61 15.62
CA PHE A 247 26.67 -7.25 15.48
C PHE A 247 27.56 -8.40 15.01
N THR A 248 27.11 -9.66 15.11
CA THR A 248 27.96 -10.84 14.98
C THR A 248 27.72 -11.65 13.71
N VAL A 249 26.46 -11.86 13.28
CA VAL A 249 26.12 -12.91 12.30
C VAL A 249 25.28 -12.43 11.09
N LYS A 250 24.53 -11.33 11.20
CA LYS A 250 23.61 -10.90 10.13
C LYS A 250 23.91 -9.49 9.61
N ALA A 251 23.92 -9.35 8.28
CA ALA A 251 23.94 -8.08 7.56
C ALA A 251 22.55 -7.39 7.65
N GLN A 252 22.05 -7.15 8.85
CA GLN A 252 20.82 -6.39 9.08
C GLN A 252 21.20 -5.04 9.70
N ASP A 253 20.84 -3.96 9.01
CA ASP A 253 21.16 -2.58 9.42
C ASP A 253 20.08 -1.98 10.34
N PHE A 254 19.10 -2.78 10.78
CA PHE A 254 18.00 -2.33 11.61
C PHE A 254 17.55 -3.36 12.66
N LEU A 255 17.02 -2.87 13.77
CA LEU A 255 16.41 -3.68 14.84
C LEU A 255 14.88 -3.50 14.82
N VAL A 256 14.13 -4.61 14.87
CA VAL A 256 12.67 -4.58 15.00
C VAL A 256 12.27 -4.80 16.46
N VAL A 257 11.60 -3.81 17.03
CA VAL A 257 11.07 -3.79 18.39
C VAL A 257 9.56 -4.01 18.36
N ASP A 258 9.08 -4.87 19.26
CA ASP A 258 7.65 -5.16 19.42
C ASP A 258 7.05 -4.17 20.42
N PHE A 259 6.10 -3.37 19.96
CA PHE A 259 5.46 -2.34 20.77
C PHE A 259 4.69 -2.93 21.95
N GLN A 260 4.11 -4.14 21.82
CA GLN A 260 3.38 -4.75 22.95
C GLN A 260 4.30 -5.09 24.12
N LYS A 261 5.55 -5.45 23.84
CA LYS A 261 6.55 -5.67 24.89
C LYS A 261 6.94 -4.35 25.56
N LEU A 262 7.11 -3.29 24.77
CA LEU A 262 7.38 -1.96 25.30
C LEU A 262 6.24 -1.47 26.20
N LEU A 263 4.99 -1.65 25.76
CA LEU A 263 3.78 -1.31 26.52
C LEU A 263 3.71 -2.07 27.84
N SER A 264 4.10 -3.35 27.87
CA SER A 264 4.12 -4.15 29.10
C SER A 264 5.22 -3.74 30.09
N PHE A 265 6.32 -3.18 29.61
CA PHE A 265 7.47 -2.78 30.41
C PHE A 265 7.33 -1.35 30.95
N ALA A 266 7.07 -0.40 30.05
CA ALA A 266 6.97 1.03 30.34
C ALA A 266 5.84 1.67 29.51
N PRO A 267 4.60 1.70 30.05
CA PRO A 267 3.45 2.27 29.36
C PRO A 267 3.64 3.73 28.95
N GLU A 268 4.26 4.54 29.81
CA GLU A 268 4.54 5.96 29.56
C GLU A 268 5.47 6.16 28.35
N LEU A 269 6.51 5.32 28.23
CA LEU A 269 7.44 5.35 27.09
C LEU A 269 6.74 4.92 25.79
N ALA A 270 5.85 3.93 25.88
CA ALA A 270 5.05 3.47 24.74
C ALA A 270 4.05 4.54 24.26
N GLU A 271 3.39 5.26 25.17
CA GLU A 271 2.49 6.36 24.83
C GLU A 271 3.24 7.53 24.18
N ARG A 272 4.40 7.90 24.75
CA ARG A 272 5.28 8.93 24.16
C ARG A 272 5.79 8.55 22.78
N LEU A 273 6.06 7.27 22.51
CA LEU A 273 6.46 6.81 21.17
C LEU A 273 5.34 7.04 20.12
N VAL A 274 4.07 6.95 20.52
CA VAL A 274 2.95 7.18 19.61
C VAL A 274 2.72 8.68 19.37
N GLU A 275 2.85 9.50 20.41
CA GLU A 275 2.63 10.94 20.35
C GLU A 275 3.83 11.71 19.75
N GLU A 276 5.05 11.34 20.13
CA GLU A 276 6.32 11.99 19.75
C GLU A 276 7.33 10.99 19.15
N PRO A 277 6.99 10.32 18.02
CA PRO A 277 7.79 9.22 17.49
C PRO A 277 9.22 9.62 17.14
N GLU A 278 9.45 10.79 16.55
CA GLU A 278 10.80 11.21 16.14
C GLU A 278 11.79 11.25 17.32
N PHE A 279 11.36 11.88 18.42
CA PHE A 279 12.21 12.08 19.58
C PHE A 279 12.52 10.76 20.27
N VAL A 280 11.51 9.89 20.41
CA VAL A 280 11.66 8.59 21.05
C VAL A 280 12.44 7.60 20.16
N ILE A 281 12.18 7.54 18.85
CA ILE A 281 12.94 6.70 17.91
C ILE A 281 14.43 7.07 17.99
N HIS A 282 14.75 8.36 17.99
CA HIS A 282 16.14 8.82 18.10
C HIS A 282 16.78 8.43 19.44
N ALA A 283 16.03 8.51 20.55
CA ALA A 283 16.50 8.04 21.86
C ALA A 283 16.78 6.52 21.86
N PHE A 284 15.95 5.71 21.18
CA PHE A 284 16.16 4.28 21.03
C PHE A 284 17.38 3.96 20.16
N GLU A 285 17.59 4.67 19.05
CA GLU A 285 18.80 4.53 18.22
C GLU A 285 20.06 4.85 19.03
N ARG A 286 20.03 5.94 19.82
CA ARG A 286 21.14 6.30 20.71
C ARG A 286 21.37 5.27 21.81
N ALA A 287 20.31 4.65 22.34
CA ALA A 287 20.44 3.58 23.33
C ALA A 287 21.13 2.33 22.76
N VAL A 288 20.89 1.98 21.48
CA VAL A 288 21.61 0.89 20.80
C VAL A 288 23.09 1.21 20.64
N GLU A 289 23.44 2.46 20.36
CA GLU A 289 24.85 2.91 20.31
C GLU A 289 25.53 2.80 21.68
N LEU A 290 24.86 3.19 22.76
CA LEU A 290 25.40 3.03 24.12
C LEU A 290 25.59 1.56 24.49
N PHE A 291 24.66 0.69 24.09
CA PHE A 291 24.79 -0.76 24.28
C PHE A 291 26.04 -1.33 23.59
N GLN A 292 26.39 -0.83 22.40
CA GLN A 292 27.64 -1.21 21.72
C GLN A 292 28.89 -0.76 22.48
N GLN A 293 28.84 0.40 23.14
CA GLN A 293 29.99 0.92 23.88
C GLN A 293 30.22 0.15 25.18
N GLU A 294 29.15 -0.14 25.93
CA GLU A 294 29.25 -0.78 27.24
C GLU A 294 29.49 -2.30 27.18
N GLU A 295 28.71 -3.05 26.40
CA GLU A 295 28.74 -4.52 26.42
C GLU A 295 29.81 -5.11 25.47
N MET A 296 30.16 -4.39 24.39
CA MET A 296 31.17 -4.84 23.40
C MET A 296 32.53 -4.14 23.54
N PHE A 297 32.69 -3.22 24.50
CA PHE A 297 33.90 -2.42 24.72
C PHE A 297 34.44 -1.73 23.45
N ARG A 298 33.56 -1.31 22.54
CA ARG A 298 33.99 -0.62 21.31
C ARG A 298 34.34 0.83 21.61
N LYS A 299 35.39 1.32 20.93
CA LYS A 299 35.71 2.75 20.94
C LYS A 299 34.59 3.53 20.23
N PRO A 300 34.33 4.80 20.59
CA PRO A 300 33.31 5.62 19.95
C PRO A 300 33.41 5.70 18.42
N GLU A 301 34.62 5.57 17.88
CA GLU A 301 34.93 5.62 16.45
C GLU A 301 34.55 4.35 15.66
N GLU A 302 34.25 3.23 16.35
CA GLU A 302 33.88 1.93 15.76
C GLU A 302 32.39 1.59 15.94
N VAL A 303 31.61 2.51 16.53
CA VAL A 303 30.17 2.35 16.73
C VAL A 303 29.46 2.51 15.40
N LYS A 304 28.66 1.51 15.02
CA LYS A 304 27.81 1.60 13.84
C LYS A 304 26.46 2.15 14.23
N HIS A 305 25.91 3.03 13.40
CA HIS A 305 24.53 3.52 13.54
C HIS A 305 23.57 2.45 13.01
N PHE A 306 22.54 2.13 13.80
CA PHE A 306 21.48 1.19 13.43
C PHE A 306 20.13 1.89 13.54
N LYS A 307 19.27 1.67 12.56
CA LYS A 307 17.89 2.19 12.62
C LYS A 307 17.05 1.30 13.53
N VAL A 308 16.17 1.90 14.31
CA VAL A 308 15.20 1.17 15.15
C VAL A 308 13.81 1.27 14.53
N HIS A 309 13.19 0.11 14.33
CA HIS A 309 11.88 -0.03 13.74
C HIS A 309 10.89 -0.62 14.74
N PHE A 310 9.66 -0.13 14.73
CA PHE A 310 8.60 -0.55 15.65
C PHE A 310 7.49 -1.29 14.90
N ALA A 311 7.07 -2.42 15.47
CA ALA A 311 5.99 -3.25 14.94
C ALA A 311 4.93 -3.52 16.01
N ASN A 312 3.72 -3.90 15.60
CA ASN A 312 2.65 -4.40 16.46
C ASN A 312 2.13 -3.37 17.49
N LEU A 313 1.79 -2.17 17.01
CA LEU A 313 1.20 -1.11 17.85
C LEU A 313 -0.17 -1.55 18.41
N GLY A 314 -0.82 -2.52 17.78
CA GLY A 314 -2.09 -3.10 18.21
C GLY A 314 -3.30 -2.33 17.67
N SER A 315 -3.20 -1.00 17.54
CA SER A 315 -4.20 -0.17 16.86
C SER A 315 -3.92 -0.08 15.36
N VAL A 316 -4.51 -1.01 14.59
CA VAL A 316 -4.40 -1.02 13.13
C VAL A 316 -5.51 -0.19 12.50
N ILE A 317 -5.14 0.81 11.71
CA ILE A 317 -6.08 1.68 10.97
C ILE A 317 -6.00 1.43 9.46
N LYS A 318 -7.06 1.81 8.74
CA LYS A 318 -7.09 1.76 7.27
C LYS A 318 -6.62 3.10 6.67
N PRO A 319 -6.09 3.13 5.43
CA PRO A 319 -5.87 4.39 4.71
C PRO A 319 -7.07 5.35 4.76
N SER A 320 -8.29 4.80 4.67
CA SER A 320 -9.53 5.57 4.79
C SER A 320 -9.78 6.23 6.16
N ASP A 321 -9.21 5.70 7.23
CA ASP A 321 -9.45 6.15 8.61
C ASP A 321 -8.49 7.27 9.05
N ILE A 322 -7.51 7.62 8.20
CA ILE A 322 -6.54 8.67 8.49
C ILE A 322 -7.26 10.03 8.53
N ARG A 323 -7.00 10.79 9.59
CA ARG A 323 -7.66 12.04 9.99
C ARG A 323 -6.61 12.98 10.58
N ALA A 324 -6.96 14.24 10.79
CA ALA A 324 -6.03 15.25 11.32
C ALA A 324 -5.42 14.87 12.67
N LYS A 325 -6.16 14.14 13.52
CA LYS A 325 -5.68 13.65 14.82
C LYS A 325 -4.48 12.70 14.74
N HIS A 326 -4.19 12.13 13.57
CA HIS A 326 -3.09 11.19 13.36
C HIS A 326 -1.82 11.88 12.84
N VAL A 327 -1.88 13.16 12.50
CA VAL A 327 -0.72 13.92 11.97
C VAL A 327 0.34 14.05 13.06
N GLY A 328 1.60 13.76 12.71
CA GLY A 328 2.74 13.75 13.63
C GLY A 328 2.84 12.49 14.50
N LYS A 329 1.82 11.63 14.51
CA LYS A 329 1.77 10.42 15.35
C LYS A 329 2.22 9.17 14.61
N LEU A 330 2.68 8.18 15.37
CA LEU A 330 2.98 6.85 14.86
C LEU A 330 1.68 6.05 14.69
N VAL A 331 1.43 5.55 13.48
CA VAL A 331 0.24 4.74 13.18
C VAL A 331 0.63 3.45 12.47
N GLU A 332 -0.13 2.40 12.71
CA GLU A 332 0.00 1.12 12.04
C GLU A 332 -1.13 0.98 11.01
N ILE A 333 -0.78 0.90 9.73
CA ILE A 333 -1.73 0.91 8.62
C ILE A 333 -1.73 -0.44 7.92
N ARG A 334 -2.91 -1.04 7.77
CA ARG A 334 -3.09 -2.26 6.96
C ARG A 334 -3.69 -1.89 5.61
N ALA A 335 -2.98 -2.22 4.54
CA ALA A 335 -3.37 -1.81 3.19
C ALA A 335 -2.78 -2.73 2.10
N LEU A 336 -3.26 -2.54 0.88
CA LEU A 336 -2.75 -3.14 -0.35
C LEU A 336 -1.86 -2.13 -1.08
N VAL A 337 -0.70 -2.55 -1.57
CA VAL A 337 0.16 -1.72 -2.42
C VAL A 337 -0.49 -1.58 -3.80
N SER A 338 -1.03 -0.41 -4.13
CA SER A 338 -1.65 -0.15 -5.44
C SER A 338 -0.65 0.21 -6.52
N SER A 339 0.45 0.88 -6.12
CA SER A 339 1.51 1.31 -7.03
C SER A 339 2.83 1.45 -6.27
N SER A 340 3.96 1.22 -6.95
CA SER A 340 5.31 1.34 -6.39
C SER A 340 6.25 1.92 -7.44
N SER A 341 7.12 2.84 -7.03
CA SER A 341 8.22 3.32 -7.87
C SER A 341 9.39 2.34 -7.86
N ASP A 342 10.30 2.52 -8.82
CA ASP A 342 11.64 1.95 -8.72
C ASP A 342 12.39 2.54 -7.51
N VAL A 343 13.38 1.81 -7.03
CA VAL A 343 14.28 2.25 -5.95
C VAL A 343 15.26 3.28 -6.50
N MET A 344 15.41 4.39 -5.79
CA MET A 344 16.24 5.52 -6.21
C MET A 344 17.21 5.89 -5.10
N SER A 345 18.36 6.47 -5.45
CA SER A 345 19.27 7.02 -4.44
C SER A 345 18.85 8.42 -4.02
N TYR A 346 18.79 8.66 -2.71
CA TYR A 346 18.50 9.94 -2.08
C TYR A 346 19.69 10.41 -1.23
N TYR A 347 20.02 11.70 -1.28
CA TYR A 347 21.11 12.27 -0.49
C TYR A 347 20.61 12.60 0.93
N VAL A 348 20.99 11.79 1.91
CA VAL A 348 20.67 12.03 3.33
C VAL A 348 21.57 13.13 3.90
N LYS A 349 22.87 13.08 3.61
CA LYS A 349 23.85 14.10 4.00
C LYS A 349 24.57 14.64 2.76
N PRO A 350 23.99 15.62 2.06
CA PRO A 350 24.67 16.26 0.93
C PRO A 350 25.87 17.08 1.41
N VAL A 351 27.01 16.91 0.73
CA VAL A 351 28.23 17.67 0.97
C VAL A 351 28.52 18.57 -0.22
N TYR A 352 28.52 19.87 0.03
CA TYR A 352 28.82 20.90 -0.97
C TYR A 352 30.24 21.42 -0.78
N VAL A 353 31.01 21.43 -1.85
CA VAL A 353 32.37 21.99 -1.86
C VAL A 353 32.33 23.36 -2.51
N CYS A 354 32.83 24.38 -1.82
CA CYS A 354 32.98 25.71 -2.39
C CYS A 354 34.10 25.71 -3.44
N LYS A 355 33.83 26.28 -4.62
CA LYS A 355 34.82 26.35 -5.71
C LYS A 355 35.92 27.39 -5.47
N ASP A 356 35.65 28.37 -4.62
CA ASP A 356 36.52 29.53 -4.42
C ASP A 356 37.62 29.24 -3.37
N ASP A 357 37.32 28.48 -2.32
CA ASP A 357 38.25 28.19 -1.21
C ASP A 357 38.36 26.69 -0.83
N GLY A 358 37.60 25.82 -1.48
CA GLY A 358 37.61 24.37 -1.23
C GLY A 358 36.92 23.95 0.06
N GLU A 359 36.21 24.84 0.75
CA GLU A 359 35.55 24.54 2.02
C GLU A 359 34.37 23.56 1.83
N GLU A 360 34.27 22.56 2.72
CA GLU A 360 33.22 21.54 2.71
C GLU A 360 32.06 21.93 3.63
N VAL A 361 30.88 22.15 3.05
CA VAL A 361 29.65 22.40 3.79
C VAL A 361 28.81 21.13 3.78
N ARG A 362 28.73 20.47 4.94
CA ARG A 362 27.87 19.31 5.15
C ARG A 362 26.50 19.78 5.62
N LEU A 363 25.45 19.39 4.91
CA LEU A 363 24.07 19.65 5.29
C LEU A 363 23.37 18.32 5.56
N VAL A 364 22.28 18.36 6.33
CA VAL A 364 21.43 17.20 6.59
C VAL A 364 20.09 17.47 5.93
N SER A 365 19.62 16.49 5.15
CA SER A 365 18.33 16.56 4.52
C SER A 365 17.28 15.95 5.45
N GLU A 366 16.33 16.77 5.92
CA GLU A 366 15.34 16.38 6.94
C GLU A 366 14.28 15.43 6.39
N SER A 367 13.83 15.66 5.15
CA SER A 367 12.81 14.83 4.52
C SER A 367 13.05 14.67 3.01
N PRO A 368 12.77 13.50 2.42
CA PRO A 368 12.68 13.34 0.97
C PRO A 368 11.57 14.16 0.31
N LEU A 369 10.64 14.70 1.10
CA LEU A 369 9.53 15.54 0.62
C LEU A 369 9.97 16.99 0.33
N ASP A 370 11.04 17.43 0.97
CA ASP A 370 11.58 18.78 0.89
C ASP A 370 12.69 18.89 -0.15
N PRO A 371 12.91 20.08 -0.71
CA PRO A 371 14.05 20.32 -1.58
C PRO A 371 15.36 20.02 -0.83
N ILE A 372 16.30 19.36 -1.50
CA ILE A 372 17.63 19.12 -0.94
C ILE A 372 18.22 20.47 -0.48
N PRO A 373 18.63 20.58 0.79
CA PRO A 373 19.09 21.85 1.35
C PRO A 373 20.34 22.32 0.59
N TYR A 374 20.37 23.60 0.25
CA TYR A 374 21.49 24.23 -0.46
C TYR A 374 22.11 25.32 0.41
N PRO A 375 23.44 25.38 0.53
CA PRO A 375 24.10 26.36 1.38
C PRO A 375 23.96 27.78 0.81
N ASP A 376 23.52 28.72 1.65
CA ASP A 376 23.32 30.12 1.24
C ASP A 376 24.64 30.84 0.92
N ARG A 377 25.68 30.62 1.74
CA ARG A 377 27.01 31.23 1.62
C ARG A 377 28.09 30.36 2.25
N CYS A 378 29.31 30.45 1.74
CA CYS A 378 30.44 29.73 2.31
C CYS A 378 30.79 30.33 3.68
N PRO A 379 30.93 29.52 4.75
CA PRO A 379 31.29 30.02 6.07
C PRO A 379 32.67 30.69 6.10
N ARG A 380 33.55 30.34 5.16
CA ARG A 380 34.93 30.83 5.09
C ARG A 380 35.10 32.04 4.18
N CYS A 381 34.84 31.93 2.87
CA CYS A 381 35.00 33.05 1.94
C CYS A 381 33.73 33.90 1.73
N GLY A 382 32.55 33.43 2.16
CA GLY A 382 31.28 34.12 1.91
C GLY A 382 30.75 34.04 0.47
N GLY A 383 31.43 33.29 -0.41
CA GLY A 383 31.01 33.02 -1.79
C GLY A 383 29.74 32.17 -1.86
N LYS A 384 29.09 32.17 -3.03
CA LYS A 384 27.86 31.37 -3.31
C LYS A 384 28.09 30.22 -4.28
N ASN A 385 29.33 30.02 -4.71
CA ASN A 385 29.68 29.05 -5.75
C ASN A 385 29.95 27.68 -5.13
N PHE A 386 28.90 26.86 -5.00
CA PHE A 386 29.02 25.51 -4.47
C PHE A 386 28.80 24.44 -5.53
N LYS A 387 29.50 23.32 -5.38
CA LYS A 387 29.32 22.10 -6.16
C LYS A 387 29.01 20.93 -5.22
N LEU A 388 27.96 20.18 -5.49
CA LEU A 388 27.67 18.94 -4.76
C LEU A 388 28.77 17.90 -5.05
N SER A 389 29.37 17.34 -4.01
CA SER A 389 30.39 16.30 -4.10
C SER A 389 29.75 14.93 -3.87
N GLU A 390 29.60 14.14 -4.93
CA GLU A 390 28.96 12.83 -4.83
C GLU A 390 29.74 11.82 -4.00
N SER A 391 31.08 11.90 -3.98
CA SER A 391 31.94 10.95 -3.26
C SER A 391 31.95 11.17 -1.75
N LEU A 392 31.70 12.40 -1.30
CA LEU A 392 31.66 12.76 0.12
C LEU A 392 30.24 12.77 0.68
N SER A 393 29.23 12.76 -0.19
CA SER A 393 27.83 12.78 0.22
C SER A 393 27.33 11.38 0.55
N GLU A 394 26.54 11.28 1.61
CA GLU A 394 25.90 10.02 2.02
C GLU A 394 24.59 9.86 1.26
N LYS A 395 24.43 8.71 0.58
CA LYS A 395 23.23 8.33 -0.17
C LYS A 395 22.56 7.14 0.52
N ASP A 396 21.23 7.14 0.53
CA ASP A 396 20.41 6.01 0.99
C ASP A 396 19.35 5.67 -0.06
N ASP A 397 18.80 4.47 -0.01
CA ASP A 397 17.77 4.00 -0.94
C ASP A 397 16.39 4.57 -0.56
N LEU A 398 15.67 5.08 -1.55
CA LEU A 398 14.35 5.70 -1.43
C LEU A 398 13.37 5.03 -2.40
N GLN A 399 12.21 4.64 -1.88
CA GLN A 399 11.11 4.12 -2.68
C GLN A 399 9.80 4.82 -2.31
N PHE A 400 9.07 5.30 -3.32
CA PHE A 400 7.70 5.80 -3.16
C PHE A 400 6.71 4.71 -3.50
N PHE A 401 5.58 4.70 -2.82
CA PHE A 401 4.50 3.76 -3.07
C PHE A 401 3.15 4.34 -2.66
N GLU A 402 2.08 3.71 -3.12
CA GLU A 402 0.71 4.10 -2.83
C GLU A 402 0.00 2.92 -2.16
N LEU A 403 -0.58 3.17 -0.99
CA LEU A 403 -1.38 2.22 -0.25
C LEU A 403 -2.86 2.47 -0.51
N GLN A 404 -3.61 1.40 -0.70
CA GLN A 404 -5.05 1.39 -0.91
C GLN A 404 -5.74 0.51 0.13
N ASP A 405 -6.95 0.87 0.53
CA ASP A 405 -7.79 0.02 1.39
C ASP A 405 -7.96 -1.39 0.79
N SER A 406 -7.94 -2.42 1.64
CA SER A 406 -8.21 -3.79 1.23
C SER A 406 -9.66 -3.93 0.71
N PRO A 407 -9.90 -4.64 -0.41
CA PRO A 407 -11.24 -4.82 -0.97
C PRO A 407 -12.24 -5.49 -0.01
N GLU A 408 -11.75 -6.33 0.90
CA GLU A 408 -12.53 -7.03 1.94
C GLU A 408 -13.04 -6.07 3.03
N ASP A 409 -12.29 -5.00 3.26
CA ASP A 409 -12.47 -4.06 4.36
C ASP A 409 -13.26 -2.80 3.97
N THR A 410 -13.60 -2.68 2.69
CA THR A 410 -14.23 -1.48 2.12
C THR A 410 -15.76 -1.64 2.11
N SER A 411 -16.43 -1.04 3.09
CA SER A 411 -17.91 -0.96 3.11
C SER A 411 -18.40 0.10 2.12
N ALA A 412 -19.03 -0.33 1.01
CA ALA A 412 -19.86 0.48 0.07
C ALA A 412 -19.38 1.88 -0.35
N GLY A 413 -18.10 2.23 -0.14
CA GLY A 413 -17.49 3.52 -0.44
C GLY A 413 -16.30 3.38 -1.38
N GLN A 414 -15.86 4.49 -1.97
CA GLN A 414 -14.67 4.48 -2.82
C GLN A 414 -13.41 4.21 -1.98
N PRO A 415 -12.55 3.25 -2.34
CA PRO A 415 -11.33 2.97 -1.61
C PRO A 415 -10.42 4.20 -1.65
N ARG A 416 -9.92 4.62 -0.50
CA ARG A 416 -8.97 5.73 -0.41
C ARG A 416 -7.55 5.23 -0.63
N ARG A 417 -6.75 6.12 -1.19
CA ARG A 417 -5.33 5.91 -1.45
C ARG A 417 -4.53 6.92 -0.67
N ILE A 418 -3.41 6.49 -0.12
CA ILE A 418 -2.46 7.36 0.56
C ILE A 418 -1.05 7.04 0.07
N ILE A 419 -0.25 8.08 -0.12
CA ILE A 419 1.11 7.96 -0.60
C ILE A 419 2.03 7.78 0.60
N GLY A 420 3.01 6.90 0.46
CA GLY A 420 4.08 6.73 1.42
C GLY A 420 5.45 6.66 0.76
N PHE A 421 6.49 6.87 1.56
CA PHE A 421 7.87 6.64 1.15
C PHE A 421 8.63 5.93 2.26
N VAL A 422 9.59 5.10 1.85
CA VAL A 422 10.50 4.37 2.74
C VAL A 422 11.94 4.72 2.39
N VAL A 423 12.77 4.93 3.41
CA VAL A 423 14.20 5.26 3.29
C VAL A 423 15.02 4.18 3.99
N GLY A 424 15.98 3.59 3.28
CA GLY A 424 16.86 2.55 3.82
C GLY A 424 16.68 1.19 3.18
N SER A 425 17.24 0.18 3.85
CA SER A 425 17.27 -1.22 3.40
C SER A 425 15.90 -1.89 3.23
N GLN A 426 14.82 -1.29 3.73
CA GLN A 426 13.45 -1.75 3.48
C GLN A 426 12.90 -1.32 2.11
N ALA A 427 13.59 -0.44 1.38
CA ALA A 427 13.26 -0.08 0.01
C ALA A 427 13.41 -1.29 -0.93
N GLY A 428 12.46 -1.45 -1.86
CA GLY A 428 12.43 -2.55 -2.83
C GLY A 428 11.70 -3.81 -2.34
N ILE A 429 11.32 -3.88 -1.06
CA ILE A 429 10.49 -4.99 -0.53
C ILE A 429 9.06 -4.92 -1.07
N LEU A 430 8.53 -3.70 -1.29
CA LEU A 430 7.16 -3.48 -1.72
C LEU A 430 6.99 -3.72 -3.23
N GLN A 431 6.07 -4.60 -3.58
CA GLN A 431 5.60 -4.82 -4.95
C GLN A 431 4.10 -4.58 -5.05
N VAL A 432 3.65 -4.22 -6.26
CA VAL A 432 2.24 -3.97 -6.56
C VAL A 432 1.41 -5.24 -6.29
N GLY A 433 0.28 -5.07 -5.60
CA GLY A 433 -0.63 -6.16 -5.24
C GLY A 433 -0.30 -6.86 -3.91
N MET A 434 0.77 -6.45 -3.22
CA MET A 434 1.12 -6.97 -1.90
C MET A 434 0.24 -6.37 -0.81
N ARG A 435 -0.27 -7.22 0.11
CA ARG A 435 -0.85 -6.81 1.39
C ARG A 435 0.27 -6.56 2.39
N VAL A 436 0.23 -5.39 3.01
CA VAL A 436 1.26 -4.94 3.94
C VAL A 436 0.64 -4.31 5.17
N ARG A 437 1.36 -4.46 6.28
CA ARG A 437 1.17 -3.69 7.50
C ARG A 437 2.35 -2.76 7.62
N VAL A 438 2.07 -1.47 7.67
CA VAL A 438 3.08 -0.42 7.61
C VAL A 438 2.97 0.43 8.86
N THR A 439 4.01 0.44 9.68
CA THR A 439 4.16 1.40 10.76
C THR A 439 4.77 2.68 10.18
N ALA A 440 4.05 3.79 10.26
CA ALA A 440 4.45 5.05 9.64
C ALA A 440 4.06 6.26 10.49
N ILE A 441 4.80 7.35 10.29
CA ILE A 441 4.47 8.67 10.82
C ILE A 441 3.66 9.41 9.75
N VAL A 442 2.50 9.96 10.12
CA VAL A 442 1.68 10.74 9.18
C VAL A 442 2.21 12.17 9.09
N ARG A 443 2.69 12.55 7.91
CA ARG A 443 3.17 13.90 7.58
C ARG A 443 2.13 14.66 6.76
N GLU A 444 2.16 15.98 6.85
CA GLU A 444 1.43 16.85 5.94
C GLU A 444 2.41 17.60 5.03
N ARG A 445 2.14 17.55 3.73
CA ARG A 445 2.87 18.29 2.71
C ARG A 445 1.99 19.40 2.17
N THR A 446 2.55 20.60 2.06
CA THR A 446 1.87 21.72 1.41
C THR A 446 2.16 21.74 -0.08
N PHE A 447 1.10 21.85 -0.88
CA PHE A 447 1.21 22.14 -2.30
C PHE A 447 0.48 23.43 -2.64
N LYS A 448 1.11 24.26 -3.47
CA LYS A 448 0.48 25.46 -4.02
C LYS A 448 -0.35 25.07 -5.24
N LYS A 449 -1.66 24.91 -5.06
CA LYS A 449 -2.62 24.79 -6.17
C LYS A 449 -3.31 26.15 -6.34
N GLY A 450 -2.69 27.04 -7.12
CA GLY A 450 -3.15 28.43 -7.24
C GLY A 450 -2.76 29.29 -6.02
N SER A 451 -3.71 30.05 -5.46
CA SER A 451 -3.50 30.94 -4.31
C SER A 451 -3.74 30.30 -2.94
N THR A 452 -4.40 29.14 -2.87
CA THR A 452 -4.71 28.46 -1.62
C THR A 452 -3.74 27.30 -1.36
N PRO A 453 -3.10 27.24 -0.18
CA PRO A 453 -2.31 26.07 0.20
C PRO A 453 -3.24 24.89 0.44
N VAL A 454 -3.00 23.78 -0.26
CA VAL A 454 -3.67 22.50 -0.02
C VAL A 454 -2.69 21.59 0.71
N TYR A 455 -3.15 20.96 1.78
CA TYR A 455 -2.37 20.00 2.56
C TYR A 455 -2.71 18.60 2.09
N ASP A 456 -1.69 17.86 1.66
CA ASP A 456 -1.81 16.45 1.33
C ASP A 456 -1.08 15.61 2.38
N ARG A 457 -1.61 14.43 2.71
CA ARG A 457 -1.03 13.57 3.76
C ARG A 457 -0.13 12.53 3.14
N VAL A 458 1.07 12.40 3.68
CA VAL A 458 2.08 11.46 3.22
C VAL A 458 2.56 10.62 4.40
N LEU A 459 2.78 9.34 4.16
CA LEU A 459 3.31 8.42 5.16
C LEU A 459 4.83 8.34 5.06
N GLU A 460 5.50 8.64 6.16
CA GLU A 460 6.92 8.34 6.34
C GLU A 460 7.05 7.00 7.04
N VAL A 461 7.53 5.99 6.33
CA VAL A 461 7.54 4.62 6.83
C VAL A 461 8.69 4.38 7.79
N ASN A 462 8.35 3.89 8.98
CA ASN A 462 9.32 3.35 9.91
C ASN A 462 9.51 1.83 9.70
N HIS A 463 8.43 1.05 9.57
CA HIS A 463 8.52 -0.40 9.41
C HIS A 463 7.52 -0.96 8.39
N ILE A 464 7.98 -1.89 7.56
CA ILE A 464 7.14 -2.66 6.62
C ILE A 464 7.10 -4.13 7.01
N GLU A 465 5.88 -4.63 7.24
CA GLU A 465 5.58 -6.05 7.39
C GLU A 465 4.72 -6.52 6.20
N VAL A 466 5.20 -7.52 5.47
CA VAL A 466 4.46 -8.12 4.35
C VAL A 466 3.53 -9.21 4.87
N LEU A 467 2.21 -8.97 4.76
CA LEU A 467 1.15 -9.92 5.12
C LEU A 467 0.93 -10.97 4.03
N ASP A 468 1.28 -10.65 2.78
CA ASP A 468 1.22 -11.57 1.62
C ASP A 468 2.30 -12.67 1.61
N LYS A 469 2.92 -12.96 2.76
CA LYS A 469 3.45 -14.30 3.04
C LYS A 469 2.27 -15.28 3.19
N ALA A 470 1.50 -15.38 2.10
CA ALA A 470 0.37 -16.25 1.83
C ALA A 470 -0.25 -16.85 3.07
N MET A 471 -0.95 -16.06 3.91
CA MET A 471 -1.64 -16.51 5.13
C MET A 471 -0.98 -17.78 5.67
N SER A 472 0.33 -17.65 5.97
CA SER A 472 1.18 -18.83 6.15
C SER A 472 0.50 -19.68 7.21
N ALA A 473 0.62 -21.01 7.13
CA ALA A 473 0.15 -21.87 8.21
C ALA A 473 0.58 -21.39 9.62
N ASN A 474 1.61 -20.53 9.69
CA ASN A 474 2.10 -19.80 10.85
C ASN A 474 1.18 -18.71 11.45
N GLU A 475 0.17 -18.19 10.74
CA GLU A 475 -0.84 -17.27 11.31
C GLU A 475 -2.11 -18.00 11.80
N LEU A 476 -2.23 -19.30 11.52
CA LEU A 476 -3.30 -20.10 12.09
C LEU A 476 -2.92 -20.46 13.52
N ASP A 477 -3.74 -20.03 14.48
CA ASP A 477 -3.55 -20.45 15.86
C ASP A 477 -3.62 -21.99 15.96
N GLU A 478 -2.94 -22.55 16.96
CA GLU A 478 -3.01 -24.00 17.21
C GLU A 478 -4.46 -24.49 17.40
N ARG A 479 -5.34 -23.62 17.90
CA ARG A 479 -6.79 -23.88 18.00
C ARG A 479 -7.45 -24.07 16.63
N ASP A 480 -7.18 -23.16 15.70
CA ASP A 480 -7.75 -23.20 14.34
C ASP A 480 -7.29 -24.45 13.58
N VAL A 481 -6.01 -24.80 13.72
CA VAL A 481 -5.46 -26.02 13.11
C VAL A 481 -6.12 -27.27 13.70
N ASN A 482 -6.34 -27.30 15.02
CA ASN A 482 -7.03 -28.42 15.68
C ASN A 482 -8.49 -28.57 15.22
N GLU A 483 -9.20 -27.45 15.03
CA GLU A 483 -10.55 -27.47 14.45
C GLU A 483 -10.55 -28.01 13.02
N ILE A 484 -9.62 -27.56 12.18
CA ILE A 484 -9.46 -28.07 10.80
C ILE A 484 -9.15 -29.57 10.79
N LEU A 485 -8.27 -30.03 11.67
CA LEU A 485 -7.93 -31.46 11.79
C LEU A 485 -9.08 -32.29 12.36
N SER A 486 -9.98 -31.69 13.15
CA SER A 486 -11.19 -32.37 13.63
C SER A 486 -12.13 -32.71 12.47
N LEU A 487 -12.24 -31.84 11.46
CA LEU A 487 -13.01 -32.13 10.23
C LEU A 487 -12.49 -33.36 9.51
N LYS A 488 -11.16 -33.55 9.45
CA LYS A 488 -10.54 -34.76 8.91
C LYS A 488 -10.92 -36.02 9.71
N LYS A 489 -10.99 -35.91 11.04
CA LYS A 489 -11.39 -37.03 11.92
C LYS A 489 -12.86 -37.40 11.75
N VAL A 490 -13.74 -36.42 11.56
CA VAL A 490 -15.19 -36.61 11.41
C VAL A 490 -15.55 -37.15 10.04
N HIS A 491 -15.02 -36.55 8.97
CA HIS A 491 -15.46 -36.86 7.59
C HIS A 491 -14.51 -37.81 6.84
N GLY A 492 -13.30 -38.05 7.35
CA GLY A 492 -12.33 -38.98 6.77
C GLY A 492 -12.03 -38.67 5.29
N ASP A 493 -12.14 -39.69 4.45
CA ASP A 493 -11.90 -39.58 3.01
C ASP A 493 -13.01 -38.85 2.24
N ASN A 494 -14.18 -38.60 2.84
CA ASN A 494 -15.29 -37.89 2.22
C ASN A 494 -15.18 -36.35 2.34
N LEU A 495 -14.11 -35.85 2.98
CA LEU A 495 -13.89 -34.43 3.21
C LEU A 495 -13.94 -33.56 1.92
N PRO A 496 -13.39 -33.98 0.76
CA PRO A 496 -13.51 -33.20 -0.46
C PRO A 496 -14.97 -32.96 -0.90
N ALA A 497 -15.86 -33.93 -0.70
CA ALA A 497 -17.28 -33.79 -1.04
C ALA A 497 -18.01 -32.87 -0.06
N VAL A 498 -17.68 -32.95 1.23
CA VAL A 498 -18.21 -32.04 2.28
C VAL A 498 -17.80 -30.59 2.00
N VAL A 499 -16.53 -30.37 1.65
CA VAL A 499 -16.02 -29.05 1.25
C VAL A 499 -16.75 -28.55 0.00
N ALA A 500 -16.99 -29.42 -0.98
CA ALA A 500 -17.76 -29.06 -2.17
C ALA A 500 -19.21 -28.64 -1.81
N ARG A 501 -19.93 -29.42 -1.00
CA ARG A 501 -21.29 -29.07 -0.56
C ARG A 501 -21.36 -27.79 0.28
N SER A 502 -20.28 -27.47 1.01
CA SER A 502 -20.16 -26.25 1.80
C SER A 502 -20.00 -24.98 0.94
N ILE A 503 -19.57 -25.11 -0.33
CA ILE A 503 -19.57 -24.00 -1.30
C ILE A 503 -20.99 -23.80 -1.82
N ALA A 504 -21.53 -22.60 -1.66
CA ALA A 504 -22.87 -22.20 -2.07
C ALA A 504 -23.95 -23.22 -1.64
N PRO A 505 -24.21 -23.40 -0.32
CA PRO A 505 -25.19 -24.38 0.15
C PRO A 505 -26.62 -24.04 -0.30
N HIS A 506 -26.89 -22.77 -0.60
CA HIS A 506 -28.17 -22.28 -1.12
C HIS A 506 -28.45 -22.75 -2.56
N ILE A 507 -27.44 -23.29 -3.27
CA ILE A 507 -27.60 -23.88 -4.60
C ILE A 507 -27.66 -25.39 -4.45
N TYR A 508 -28.78 -25.98 -4.84
CA TYR A 508 -28.94 -27.43 -4.87
C TYR A 508 -28.14 -28.08 -6.01
N GLY A 509 -27.59 -29.26 -5.76
CA GLY A 509 -26.85 -30.03 -6.77
C GLY A 509 -25.47 -29.45 -7.15
N TYR A 510 -25.09 -29.64 -8.41
CA TYR A 510 -23.80 -29.21 -9.00
C TYR A 510 -22.56 -29.62 -8.18
N GLU A 511 -22.59 -30.81 -7.55
CA GLU A 511 -21.49 -31.28 -6.70
C GLU A 511 -20.15 -31.36 -7.45
N ARG A 512 -20.21 -31.70 -8.74
CA ARG A 512 -19.04 -31.75 -9.63
C ARG A 512 -18.42 -30.37 -9.82
N GLU A 513 -19.23 -29.37 -10.13
CA GLU A 513 -18.82 -28.00 -10.36
C GLU A 513 -18.27 -27.39 -9.06
N LYS A 514 -18.96 -27.61 -7.94
CA LYS A 514 -18.50 -27.18 -6.62
C LYS A 514 -17.15 -27.81 -6.24
N LEU A 515 -16.97 -29.10 -6.50
CA LEU A 515 -15.68 -29.78 -6.28
C LEU A 515 -14.58 -29.20 -7.17
N ALA A 516 -14.87 -28.89 -8.44
CA ALA A 516 -13.90 -28.25 -9.33
C ALA A 516 -13.50 -26.85 -8.84
N LEU A 517 -14.45 -26.06 -8.31
CA LEU A 517 -14.15 -24.77 -7.69
C LEU A 517 -13.27 -24.93 -6.45
N ALA A 518 -13.56 -25.91 -5.58
CA ALA A 518 -12.72 -26.20 -4.41
C ALA A 518 -11.28 -26.58 -4.82
N VAL A 519 -11.14 -27.42 -5.84
CA VAL A 519 -9.85 -27.82 -6.42
C VAL A 519 -9.09 -26.62 -7.01
N ALA A 520 -9.79 -25.71 -7.69
CA ALA A 520 -9.20 -24.49 -8.23
C ALA A 520 -8.63 -23.59 -7.12
N VAL A 521 -9.42 -23.39 -6.05
CA VAL A 521 -9.01 -22.59 -4.89
C VAL A 521 -7.71 -23.14 -4.31
N VAL A 522 -7.59 -24.45 -4.09
CA VAL A 522 -6.41 -25.03 -3.43
C VAL A 522 -5.20 -25.15 -4.37
N SER A 523 -5.43 -25.42 -5.66
CA SER A 523 -4.40 -25.59 -6.71
C SER A 523 -3.35 -26.68 -6.41
N GLY A 524 -2.52 -27.01 -7.41
CA GLY A 524 -1.45 -28.00 -7.31
C GLY A 524 -0.22 -27.53 -6.50
N VAL A 525 0.83 -28.34 -6.45
CA VAL A 525 2.07 -28.05 -5.74
C VAL A 525 3.03 -27.23 -6.62
N LYS A 526 3.56 -26.12 -6.08
CA LYS A 526 4.66 -25.36 -6.71
C LYS A 526 5.94 -26.18 -6.67
N THR A 527 6.31 -26.77 -7.81
CA THR A 527 7.62 -27.45 -7.98
C THR A 527 8.68 -26.46 -8.49
N PRO A 528 9.95 -26.60 -8.08
CA PRO A 528 11.03 -25.69 -8.50
C PRO A 528 11.34 -25.79 -10.01
N ALA A 529 11.01 -26.92 -10.65
CA ALA A 529 11.10 -27.07 -12.09
C ALA A 529 9.85 -26.45 -12.75
N LYS A 530 9.98 -25.20 -13.24
CA LYS A 530 9.05 -24.40 -14.08
C LYS A 530 7.74 -25.08 -14.56
N SER A 531 6.90 -25.53 -13.64
CA SER A 531 5.59 -26.10 -13.93
C SER A 531 4.56 -25.25 -13.21
N ARG A 532 3.65 -24.67 -13.99
CA ARG A 532 2.50 -23.90 -13.48
C ARG A 532 1.75 -24.76 -12.45
N PRO A 533 1.48 -24.27 -11.22
CA PRO A 533 0.76 -25.03 -10.21
C PRO A 533 -0.77 -24.84 -10.27
N HIS A 534 -1.24 -23.77 -10.91
CA HIS A 534 -2.62 -23.32 -10.83
C HIS A 534 -3.56 -24.11 -11.75
N ILE A 535 -4.77 -24.35 -11.27
CA ILE A 535 -5.84 -25.09 -11.97
C ILE A 535 -6.93 -24.10 -12.34
N HIS A 536 -7.11 -23.84 -13.63
CA HIS A 536 -8.06 -22.83 -14.10
C HIS A 536 -9.37 -23.51 -14.50
N VAL A 537 -10.50 -22.92 -14.09
CA VAL A 537 -11.84 -23.48 -14.30
C VAL A 537 -12.68 -22.51 -15.12
N LEU A 538 -13.37 -23.02 -16.13
CA LEU A 538 -14.36 -22.30 -16.92
C LEU A 538 -15.73 -22.94 -16.73
N LEU A 539 -16.69 -22.18 -16.20
CA LEU A 539 -18.10 -22.57 -16.09
C LEU A 539 -18.87 -22.00 -17.29
N VAL A 540 -19.47 -22.89 -18.08
CA VAL A 540 -20.29 -22.55 -19.25
C VAL A 540 -21.71 -23.01 -18.98
N GLY A 541 -22.72 -22.28 -19.42
CA GLY A 541 -24.10 -22.74 -19.26
C GLY A 541 -25.11 -21.73 -19.76
N ASP A 542 -26.38 -22.01 -19.53
CA ASP A 542 -27.47 -21.09 -19.87
C ASP A 542 -27.59 -19.98 -18.80
N PRO A 543 -28.18 -18.81 -19.11
CA PRO A 543 -28.63 -17.86 -18.10
C PRO A 543 -29.64 -18.53 -17.17
N GLY A 544 -29.54 -18.26 -15.86
CA GLY A 544 -30.47 -18.79 -14.86
C GLY A 544 -29.95 -19.98 -14.06
N VAL A 545 -28.91 -20.69 -14.52
CA VAL A 545 -28.33 -21.87 -13.80
C VAL A 545 -27.42 -21.50 -12.61
N ALA A 546 -27.63 -20.33 -12.00
CA ALA A 546 -26.90 -19.85 -10.81
C ALA A 546 -25.35 -19.74 -10.93
N LYS A 547 -24.78 -19.71 -12.13
CA LYS A 547 -23.33 -19.56 -12.38
C LYS A 547 -22.66 -18.39 -11.63
N THR A 548 -23.22 -17.20 -11.77
CA THR A 548 -22.69 -16.00 -11.12
C THR A 548 -22.78 -16.11 -9.60
N GLU A 549 -23.87 -16.68 -9.08
CA GLU A 549 -24.07 -16.85 -7.64
C GLU A 549 -23.08 -17.86 -7.02
N LEU A 550 -22.83 -19.00 -7.68
CA LEU A 550 -21.77 -19.96 -7.27
C LEU A 550 -20.42 -19.27 -7.08
N VAL A 551 -20.08 -18.41 -8.03
CA VAL A 551 -18.79 -17.74 -8.10
C VAL A 551 -18.71 -16.55 -7.13
N LEU A 552 -19.83 -15.87 -6.87
CA LEU A 552 -19.93 -14.84 -5.82
C LEU A 552 -19.82 -15.46 -4.42
N ASP A 553 -20.38 -16.64 -4.19
CA ASP A 553 -20.20 -17.37 -2.93
C ASP A 553 -18.74 -17.82 -2.75
N LEU A 554 -18.12 -18.31 -3.83
CA LEU A 554 -16.70 -18.67 -3.85
C LEU A 554 -15.80 -17.50 -3.42
N LYS A 555 -16.14 -16.27 -3.82
CA LYS A 555 -15.41 -15.06 -3.42
C LYS A 555 -15.35 -14.89 -1.90
N LYS A 556 -16.41 -15.27 -1.17
CA LYS A 556 -16.49 -15.14 0.29
C LYS A 556 -15.60 -16.16 1.01
N VAL A 557 -15.56 -17.39 0.48
CA VAL A 557 -14.86 -18.52 1.12
C VAL A 557 -13.40 -18.67 0.68
N ALA A 558 -13.04 -18.24 -0.54
CA ALA A 558 -11.70 -18.44 -1.08
C ALA A 558 -10.69 -17.41 -0.53
N PRO A 559 -9.46 -17.84 -0.14
CA PRO A 559 -8.44 -16.92 0.33
C PRO A 559 -7.93 -16.04 -0.82
N LYS A 560 -8.03 -14.72 -0.63
CA LYS A 560 -7.63 -13.68 -1.59
C LYS A 560 -8.34 -13.83 -2.94
N ALA A 561 -9.66 -13.62 -2.95
CA ALA A 561 -10.48 -13.68 -4.16
C ALA A 561 -10.90 -12.29 -4.65
N ILE A 562 -10.64 -11.99 -5.93
CA ILE A 562 -11.03 -10.71 -6.56
C ILE A 562 -12.01 -10.99 -7.67
N PHE A 563 -13.13 -10.27 -7.67
CA PHE A 563 -14.18 -10.38 -8.68
C PHE A 563 -14.04 -9.26 -9.71
N ALA A 564 -14.05 -9.62 -10.98
CA ALA A 564 -14.10 -8.71 -12.12
C ALA A 564 -15.24 -9.15 -13.07
N SER A 565 -16.09 -8.20 -13.46
CA SER A 565 -17.15 -8.45 -14.45
C SER A 565 -16.64 -8.12 -15.85
N GLY A 566 -16.78 -9.03 -16.81
CA GLY A 566 -16.30 -8.88 -18.18
C GLY A 566 -16.95 -7.74 -18.99
N THR A 567 -18.13 -7.28 -18.59
CA THR A 567 -18.84 -6.14 -19.21
C THR A 567 -18.30 -4.79 -18.75
N HIS A 568 -17.94 -4.68 -17.46
CA HIS A 568 -17.50 -3.42 -16.84
C HIS A 568 -15.98 -3.37 -16.61
N ALA A 569 -15.27 -4.49 -16.73
CA ALA A 569 -13.83 -4.55 -16.64
C ALA A 569 -13.22 -3.94 -17.90
N THR A 570 -12.68 -2.74 -17.76
CA THR A 570 -11.74 -2.18 -18.73
C THR A 570 -10.41 -2.93 -18.63
N GLY A 571 -9.57 -2.91 -19.67
CA GLY A 571 -8.23 -3.51 -19.62
C GLY A 571 -7.40 -2.94 -18.47
N VAL A 572 -7.59 -1.67 -18.15
CA VAL A 572 -7.03 -0.99 -16.97
C VAL A 572 -7.47 -1.64 -15.66
N GLY A 573 -8.74 -2.07 -15.57
CA GLY A 573 -9.29 -2.75 -14.40
C GLY A 573 -8.94 -4.23 -14.30
N LEU A 574 -8.56 -4.89 -15.40
CA LEU A 574 -8.24 -6.32 -15.42
C LEU A 574 -6.74 -6.60 -15.30
N THR A 575 -5.91 -5.91 -16.07
CA THR A 575 -4.48 -6.25 -16.25
C THR A 575 -3.60 -5.34 -15.41
N ALA A 576 -2.85 -4.45 -16.03
CA ALA A 576 -2.08 -3.41 -15.36
C ALA A 576 -2.04 -2.20 -16.28
N THR A 577 -2.10 -1.01 -15.68
CA THR A 577 -2.00 0.26 -16.41
C THR A 577 -0.82 1.06 -15.92
N VAL A 578 -0.41 2.03 -16.71
CA VAL A 578 0.61 2.98 -16.34
C VAL A 578 -0.08 4.33 -16.12
N ARG A 579 0.00 4.86 -14.91
CA ARG A 579 -0.52 6.19 -14.54
C ARG A 579 0.65 7.13 -14.32
N ARG A 580 0.53 8.38 -14.76
CA ARG A 580 1.51 9.41 -14.41
C ARG A 580 1.42 9.71 -12.92
N ASN A 581 2.54 9.65 -12.22
CA ASN A 581 2.65 10.06 -10.83
C ASN A 581 2.46 11.57 -10.76
N GLU A 582 1.61 12.04 -9.84
CA GLU A 582 1.43 13.48 -9.61
C GLU A 582 2.56 14.04 -8.73
N PHE A 583 3.30 13.17 -8.03
CA PHE A 583 4.32 13.55 -7.05
C PHE A 583 5.69 13.92 -7.65
N LYS A 584 6.01 13.36 -8.81
CA LYS A 584 7.19 13.71 -9.60
C LYS A 584 6.75 14.28 -10.93
N ASN A 585 7.45 15.31 -11.40
CA ASN A 585 7.26 15.88 -12.74
C ASN A 585 7.43 14.83 -13.85
N GLY A 586 6.39 14.05 -14.19
CA GLY A 586 6.43 13.20 -15.37
C GLY A 586 6.52 11.69 -15.16
N ASP A 587 6.94 11.21 -14.00
CA ASP A 587 7.27 9.78 -13.87
C ASP A 587 6.01 8.91 -13.96
N TYR A 588 6.13 7.82 -14.69
CA TYR A 588 5.06 6.87 -14.91
C TYR A 588 5.15 5.75 -13.86
N VAL A 589 4.02 5.39 -13.24
CA VAL A 589 3.95 4.32 -12.23
C VAL A 589 2.96 3.27 -12.70
N VAL A 590 3.32 2.01 -12.48
CA VAL A 590 2.46 0.89 -12.81
C VAL A 590 1.42 0.68 -11.71
N VAL A 591 0.15 0.63 -12.10
CA VAL A 591 -1.00 0.34 -11.24
C VAL A 591 -1.57 -1.02 -11.65
N GLY A 592 -1.65 -1.94 -10.69
CA GLY A 592 -2.20 -3.28 -10.91
C GLY A 592 -3.73 -3.27 -11.01
N GLY A 593 -4.26 -4.00 -12.00
CA GLY A 593 -5.67 -4.35 -12.12
C GLY A 593 -5.98 -5.68 -11.42
N ALA A 594 -7.21 -6.17 -11.56
CA ALA A 594 -7.76 -7.29 -10.81
C ALA A 594 -6.89 -8.55 -10.83
N LEU A 595 -6.26 -8.90 -11.96
CA LEU A 595 -5.37 -10.06 -12.08
C LEU A 595 -4.08 -9.89 -11.28
N VAL A 596 -3.48 -8.70 -11.28
CA VAL A 596 -2.25 -8.43 -10.50
C VAL A 596 -2.58 -8.42 -9.01
N LEU A 597 -3.69 -7.78 -8.64
CA LEU A 597 -4.13 -7.71 -7.25
C LEU A 597 -4.50 -9.09 -6.68
N ALA A 598 -4.97 -10.01 -7.54
CA ALA A 598 -5.34 -11.37 -7.13
C ALA A 598 -4.14 -12.31 -6.96
N SER A 599 -2.90 -11.85 -7.22
CA SER A 599 -1.68 -12.68 -7.17
C SER A 599 -1.55 -13.44 -5.84
N GLY A 600 -1.36 -14.75 -5.91
CA GLY A 600 -1.36 -15.68 -4.76
C GLY A 600 -2.74 -16.22 -4.37
N GLY A 601 -3.81 -15.84 -5.09
CA GLY A 601 -5.19 -16.22 -4.81
C GLY A 601 -5.99 -16.61 -6.05
N VAL A 602 -7.27 -16.20 -6.07
CA VAL A 602 -8.23 -16.52 -7.15
C VAL A 602 -8.74 -15.23 -7.80
N ALA A 603 -8.53 -15.12 -9.11
CA ALA A 603 -9.15 -14.12 -9.94
C ALA A 603 -10.44 -14.69 -10.53
N ILE A 604 -11.55 -14.09 -10.17
CA ILE A 604 -12.88 -14.45 -10.63
C ILE A 604 -13.27 -13.51 -11.77
N VAL A 605 -13.58 -14.06 -12.95
CA VAL A 605 -13.96 -13.31 -14.14
C VAL A 605 -15.34 -13.73 -14.62
N ASP A 606 -16.35 -12.92 -14.38
CA ASP A 606 -17.72 -13.18 -14.81
C ASP A 606 -17.95 -12.70 -16.25
N GLU A 607 -18.80 -13.37 -17.04
CA GLU A 607 -19.16 -12.98 -18.42
C GLU A 607 -17.95 -12.80 -19.36
N LEU A 608 -17.03 -13.77 -19.36
CA LEU A 608 -15.83 -13.73 -20.21
C LEU A 608 -16.15 -13.57 -21.71
N ASP A 609 -17.30 -14.06 -22.15
CA ASP A 609 -17.82 -13.99 -23.53
C ASP A 609 -18.25 -12.58 -23.98
N LYS A 610 -18.44 -11.64 -23.04
CA LYS A 610 -18.80 -10.24 -23.31
C LYS A 610 -17.60 -9.28 -23.29
N MET A 611 -16.44 -9.76 -22.87
CA MET A 611 -15.21 -8.96 -22.78
C MET A 611 -14.72 -8.52 -24.16
N LYS A 612 -14.06 -7.36 -24.30
CA LYS A 612 -13.44 -6.95 -25.56
C LYS A 612 -12.31 -7.90 -25.99
N PRO A 613 -12.08 -8.13 -27.29
CA PRO A 613 -11.08 -9.08 -27.78
C PRO A 613 -9.64 -8.74 -27.34
N GLU A 614 -9.30 -7.45 -27.24
CA GLU A 614 -7.99 -6.98 -26.75
C GLU A 614 -7.66 -7.55 -25.35
N TYR A 615 -8.61 -7.50 -24.42
CA TYR A 615 -8.40 -7.95 -23.04
C TYR A 615 -8.39 -9.47 -22.91
N ARG A 616 -9.04 -10.17 -23.85
CA ARG A 616 -8.96 -11.63 -23.94
C ARG A 616 -7.57 -12.10 -24.35
N ASP A 617 -6.85 -11.32 -25.16
CA ASP A 617 -5.46 -11.62 -25.55
C ASP A 617 -4.49 -11.39 -24.38
N ASP A 618 -4.73 -10.36 -23.56
CA ASP A 618 -3.99 -10.17 -22.30
C ASP A 618 -4.24 -11.32 -21.32
N LEU A 619 -5.50 -11.76 -21.16
CA LEU A 619 -5.85 -12.95 -20.37
C LEU A 619 -5.20 -14.22 -20.91
N HIS A 620 -5.13 -14.37 -22.23
CA HIS A 620 -4.47 -15.51 -22.85
C HIS A 620 -2.98 -15.57 -22.48
N THR A 621 -2.30 -14.42 -22.48
CA THR A 621 -0.89 -14.30 -22.08
C THR A 621 -0.72 -14.57 -20.59
N ALA A 622 -1.57 -13.96 -19.75
CA ALA A 622 -1.61 -14.11 -18.31
C ALA A 622 -1.80 -15.58 -17.86
N ILE A 623 -2.76 -16.29 -18.46
CA ILE A 623 -3.08 -17.68 -18.12
C ILE A 623 -1.97 -18.64 -18.59
N GLU A 624 -1.31 -18.34 -19.71
CA GLU A 624 -0.29 -19.21 -20.30
C GLU A 624 1.09 -19.02 -19.67
N GLN A 625 1.56 -17.78 -19.63
CA GLN A 625 2.93 -17.46 -19.20
C GLN A 625 3.01 -17.07 -17.73
N GLN A 626 1.85 -16.87 -17.06
CA GLN A 626 1.79 -16.33 -15.69
C GLN A 626 2.48 -14.97 -15.56
N VAL A 627 2.43 -14.18 -16.63
CA VAL A 627 3.06 -12.87 -16.72
C VAL A 627 2.14 -11.93 -17.51
N ILE A 628 2.08 -10.68 -17.08
CA ILE A 628 1.42 -9.59 -17.81
C ILE A 628 2.51 -8.66 -18.33
N PRO A 629 2.78 -8.64 -19.64
CA PRO A 629 3.71 -7.70 -20.24
C PRO A 629 3.07 -6.31 -20.31
N ILE A 630 3.83 -5.28 -19.91
CA ILE A 630 3.42 -3.89 -19.91
C ILE A 630 4.42 -3.13 -20.77
N ASN A 631 3.95 -2.69 -21.94
CA ASN A 631 4.71 -1.89 -22.90
C ASN A 631 3.96 -0.58 -23.15
N LYS A 632 3.97 0.32 -22.17
CA LYS A 632 3.23 1.59 -22.22
C LYS A 632 4.06 2.74 -21.63
N ALA A 633 3.96 3.91 -22.24
CA ALA A 633 4.59 5.15 -21.77
C ALA A 633 6.11 5.04 -21.50
N GLY A 634 6.82 4.24 -22.31
CA GLY A 634 8.27 4.03 -22.17
C GLY A 634 8.67 2.99 -21.11
N ILE A 635 7.72 2.41 -20.39
CA ILE A 635 7.94 1.28 -19.48
C ILE A 635 7.69 -0.01 -20.24
N THR A 636 8.73 -0.85 -20.31
CA THR A 636 8.72 -2.21 -20.88
C THR A 636 9.04 -3.17 -19.73
N THR A 637 8.03 -3.63 -19.01
CA THR A 637 8.20 -4.50 -17.83
C THR A 637 7.22 -5.66 -17.87
N GLU A 638 7.57 -6.74 -17.18
CA GLU A 638 6.75 -7.95 -17.09
C GLU A 638 6.37 -8.19 -15.63
N ILE A 639 5.08 -8.12 -15.30
CA ILE A 639 4.60 -8.45 -13.95
C ILE A 639 4.27 -9.93 -13.89
N LYS A 640 4.99 -10.66 -13.04
CA LYS A 640 4.66 -12.07 -12.75
C LYS A 640 3.39 -12.17 -11.90
N ILE A 641 2.45 -13.02 -12.32
CA ILE A 641 1.19 -13.26 -11.63
C ILE A 641 1.06 -14.74 -11.23
N ASP A 642 0.85 -14.98 -9.94
CA ASP A 642 0.61 -16.32 -9.42
C ASP A 642 -0.89 -16.49 -9.11
N THR A 643 -1.74 -16.31 -10.12
CA THR A 643 -3.22 -16.33 -9.97
C THR A 643 -3.88 -17.55 -10.57
N THR A 644 -4.88 -18.05 -9.85
CA THR A 644 -5.84 -19.01 -10.41
C THR A 644 -7.01 -18.25 -11.02
N VAL A 645 -7.40 -18.57 -12.26
CA VAL A 645 -8.55 -17.91 -12.91
C VAL A 645 -9.75 -18.84 -12.88
N VAL A 646 -10.84 -18.37 -12.30
CA VAL A 646 -12.17 -18.97 -12.38
C VAL A 646 -13.03 -18.05 -13.23
N ALA A 647 -13.50 -18.55 -14.36
CA ALA A 647 -14.28 -17.75 -15.30
C ALA A 647 -15.67 -18.34 -15.52
N THR A 648 -16.64 -17.47 -15.79
CA THR A 648 -17.96 -17.88 -16.30
C THR A 648 -18.13 -17.40 -17.74
N ALA A 649 -18.89 -18.14 -18.53
CA ALA A 649 -19.25 -17.75 -19.88
C ALA A 649 -20.67 -18.21 -20.22
N ASN A 650 -21.30 -17.46 -21.12
CA ASN A 650 -22.57 -17.81 -21.74
C ASN A 650 -22.35 -18.22 -23.22
N PRO A 651 -23.14 -19.17 -23.75
CA PRO A 651 -23.14 -19.49 -25.18
C PRO A 651 -23.71 -18.32 -26.00
N LYS A 652 -23.29 -18.19 -27.27
CA LYS A 652 -23.74 -17.11 -28.18
C LYS A 652 -25.26 -17.03 -28.32
N GLY A 653 -25.94 -18.18 -28.34
CA GLY A 653 -27.40 -18.28 -28.47
C GLY A 653 -28.16 -18.11 -27.16
N GLN A 654 -27.49 -17.79 -26.04
CA GLN A 654 -27.99 -17.86 -24.66
C GLN A 654 -28.44 -19.24 -24.19
N ARG A 655 -28.76 -20.17 -25.09
CA ARG A 655 -28.98 -21.58 -24.78
C ARG A 655 -27.93 -22.45 -25.48
N ILE A 656 -27.55 -23.53 -24.82
CA ILE A 656 -26.66 -24.53 -25.41
C ILE A 656 -27.46 -25.35 -26.44
N ASN A 657 -26.98 -25.38 -27.68
CA ASN A 657 -27.48 -26.30 -28.71
C ASN A 657 -26.75 -27.64 -28.59
N PHE A 658 -27.46 -28.76 -28.69
CA PHE A 658 -26.85 -30.10 -28.68
C PHE A 658 -26.30 -30.52 -30.05
N GLU A 659 -26.71 -29.85 -31.12
CA GLU A 659 -26.27 -30.16 -32.49
C GLU A 659 -24.87 -29.61 -32.82
N GLU A 660 -24.36 -28.67 -32.01
CA GLU A 660 -23.03 -28.08 -32.21
C GLU A 660 -22.14 -28.30 -30.98
N PRO A 661 -20.81 -28.45 -31.14
CA PRO A 661 -19.87 -28.44 -30.03
C PRO A 661 -19.96 -27.15 -29.21
N VAL A 662 -19.92 -27.28 -27.88
CA VAL A 662 -19.91 -26.14 -26.95
C VAL A 662 -18.76 -25.17 -27.26
N VAL A 663 -17.62 -25.68 -27.73
CA VAL A 663 -16.45 -24.86 -28.12
C VAL A 663 -16.78 -23.85 -29.23
N LYS A 664 -17.63 -24.21 -30.20
CA LYS A 664 -18.04 -23.31 -31.31
C LYS A 664 -19.10 -22.29 -30.86
N GLN A 665 -19.94 -22.71 -29.92
CA GLN A 665 -21.00 -21.90 -29.35
C GLN A 665 -20.46 -20.81 -28.41
N LEU A 666 -19.25 -20.96 -27.88
CA LEU A 666 -18.58 -19.94 -27.10
C LEU A 666 -17.98 -18.84 -28.00
N ASN A 667 -18.10 -17.59 -27.57
CA ASN A 667 -17.43 -16.46 -28.21
C ASN A 667 -15.95 -16.35 -27.78
N LEU A 668 -15.20 -17.45 -27.75
CA LEU A 668 -13.82 -17.50 -27.28
C LEU A 668 -12.92 -18.23 -28.30
N LYS A 669 -11.65 -17.82 -28.38
CA LYS A 669 -10.68 -18.51 -29.23
C LYS A 669 -10.45 -19.93 -28.66
N PRO A 670 -10.38 -20.99 -29.51
CA PRO A 670 -10.10 -22.36 -29.04
C PRO A 670 -8.79 -22.46 -28.25
N THR A 671 -7.80 -21.63 -28.59
CA THR A 671 -6.53 -21.55 -27.85
C THR A 671 -6.71 -21.16 -26.40
N LEU A 672 -7.67 -20.27 -26.08
CA LEU A 672 -7.96 -19.83 -24.72
C LEU A 672 -8.76 -20.89 -23.95
N ILE A 673 -9.76 -21.52 -24.58
CA ILE A 673 -10.57 -22.59 -23.97
C ILE A 673 -9.67 -23.76 -23.56
N ASN A 674 -8.75 -24.17 -24.44
CA ASN A 674 -7.79 -25.23 -24.16
C ASN A 674 -6.79 -24.88 -23.05
N ARG A 675 -6.81 -23.63 -22.55
CA ARG A 675 -5.94 -23.16 -21.46
C ARG A 675 -6.56 -23.27 -20.07
N PHE A 676 -7.86 -23.49 -20.01
CA PHE A 676 -8.53 -23.94 -18.82
C PHE A 676 -8.27 -25.44 -18.63
N ASP A 677 -7.96 -25.83 -17.40
CA ASP A 677 -7.70 -27.21 -17.04
C ASP A 677 -9.02 -28.00 -16.93
N LEU A 678 -10.10 -27.33 -16.51
CA LEU A 678 -11.46 -27.87 -16.45
C LEU A 678 -12.45 -26.91 -17.12
N VAL A 679 -13.21 -27.42 -18.07
CA VAL A 679 -14.35 -26.74 -18.71
C VAL A 679 -15.61 -27.51 -18.37
N LEU A 680 -16.49 -26.93 -17.57
CA LEU A 680 -17.69 -27.58 -17.07
C LEU A 680 -18.93 -26.91 -17.64
N VAL A 681 -19.84 -27.74 -18.13
CA VAL A 681 -21.07 -27.28 -18.75
C VAL A 681 -22.23 -27.50 -17.78
N MET A 682 -22.78 -26.40 -17.28
CA MET A 682 -23.99 -26.34 -16.46
C MET A 682 -25.20 -26.25 -17.38
N ARG A 683 -26.11 -27.21 -17.23
CA ARG A 683 -27.35 -27.30 -18.00
C ARG A 683 -28.54 -27.02 -17.10
N ASP A 684 -29.57 -26.43 -17.68
CA ASP A 684 -30.88 -26.31 -17.07
C ASP A 684 -31.71 -27.54 -17.47
N ASN A 685 -31.57 -28.63 -16.71
CA ASN A 685 -32.34 -29.86 -16.96
C ASN A 685 -33.67 -29.79 -16.22
N LEU A 686 -34.55 -28.86 -16.61
CA LEU A 686 -35.91 -28.76 -16.05
C LEU A 686 -36.79 -29.96 -16.42
N ASP A 687 -36.38 -30.76 -17.41
CA ASP A 687 -37.10 -31.96 -17.85
C ASP A 687 -36.89 -33.18 -16.93
N ASP A 688 -35.95 -33.10 -15.98
CA ASP A 688 -35.76 -34.13 -14.96
C ASP A 688 -36.59 -33.79 -13.72
N ASP A 689 -37.76 -34.41 -13.61
CA ASP A 689 -38.71 -34.20 -12.51
C ASP A 689 -38.03 -34.34 -11.12
N SER A 690 -37.05 -35.26 -11.00
CA SER A 690 -36.34 -35.47 -9.72
C SER A 690 -35.41 -34.32 -9.36
N PHE A 691 -34.78 -33.69 -10.36
CA PHE A 691 -33.95 -32.53 -10.17
C PHE A 691 -34.80 -31.28 -9.89
N PHE A 692 -35.92 -31.13 -10.62
CA PHE A 692 -36.86 -30.03 -10.43
C PHE A 692 -37.50 -30.04 -9.02
N ASP A 693 -37.98 -31.20 -8.58
CA ASP A 693 -38.54 -31.38 -7.23
C ASP A 693 -37.47 -31.08 -6.16
N GLY A 694 -36.25 -31.58 -6.34
CA GLY A 694 -35.13 -31.30 -5.42
C GLY A 694 -34.77 -29.80 -5.33
N VAL A 695 -34.76 -29.09 -6.46
CA VAL A 695 -34.49 -27.64 -6.49
C VAL A 695 -35.64 -26.86 -5.84
N THR A 696 -36.88 -27.19 -6.15
CA THR A 696 -38.06 -26.48 -5.61
C THR A 696 -38.19 -26.68 -4.11
N ASP A 697 -38.01 -27.91 -3.61
CA ASP A 697 -37.97 -28.21 -2.17
C ASP A 697 -36.86 -27.42 -1.47
N HIS A 698 -35.68 -27.31 -2.10
CA HIS A 698 -34.55 -26.57 -1.54
C HIS A 698 -34.83 -25.06 -1.48
N LEU A 699 -35.43 -24.49 -2.52
CA LEU A 699 -35.83 -23.08 -2.54
C LEU A 699 -36.91 -22.76 -1.50
N ILE A 700 -37.89 -23.65 -1.31
CA ILE A 700 -38.92 -23.50 -0.27
C ILE A 700 -38.28 -23.49 1.13
N LYS A 701 -37.32 -24.39 1.39
CA LYS A 701 -36.57 -24.42 2.66
C LYS A 701 -35.86 -23.10 2.92
N ILE A 702 -35.14 -22.57 1.92
CA ILE A 702 -34.44 -21.28 2.04
C ILE A 702 -35.41 -20.15 2.36
N ASN A 703 -36.55 -20.10 1.66
CA ASN A 703 -37.52 -19.01 1.79
C ASN A 703 -38.30 -19.04 3.11
N ASN A 704 -38.44 -20.22 3.74
CA ASN A 704 -39.09 -20.38 5.04
C ASN A 704 -38.21 -19.94 6.23
N ASN A 705 -37.08 -19.26 6.01
CA ASN A 705 -36.11 -18.85 7.02
C ASN A 705 -35.45 -20.00 7.81
N ASP A 706 -35.57 -21.24 7.34
CA ASP A 706 -34.61 -22.29 7.70
C ASP A 706 -33.31 -21.94 6.97
N SER A 707 -32.47 -21.11 7.58
CA SER A 707 -31.16 -20.79 7.03
C SER A 707 -30.45 -22.09 6.71
N VAL A 708 -30.18 -22.37 5.43
CA VAL A 708 -29.41 -23.54 5.02
C VAL A 708 -27.99 -23.31 5.54
N GLU A 709 -27.74 -23.82 6.74
CA GLU A 709 -26.45 -23.71 7.39
C GLU A 709 -25.41 -24.43 6.54
N ARG A 710 -24.25 -23.79 6.36
CA ARG A 710 -23.11 -24.46 5.72
C ARG A 710 -22.65 -25.59 6.61
N GLU A 711 -22.41 -26.78 6.04
CA GLU A 711 -21.79 -27.91 6.76
C GLU A 711 -20.46 -27.48 7.41
N ILE A 712 -19.69 -26.62 6.73
CA ILE A 712 -18.51 -25.94 7.28
C ILE A 712 -18.78 -24.43 7.33
N PRO A 713 -18.72 -23.78 8.51
CA PRO A 713 -18.90 -22.33 8.64
C PRO A 713 -17.97 -21.53 7.73
N GLU A 714 -18.42 -20.35 7.27
CA GLU A 714 -17.66 -19.49 6.31
C GLU A 714 -16.21 -19.25 6.74
N GLU A 715 -16.03 -18.82 8.00
CA GLU A 715 -14.71 -18.47 8.51
C GLU A 715 -13.79 -19.70 8.60
N LEU A 716 -14.32 -20.82 9.07
CA LEU A 716 -13.58 -22.08 9.17
C LEU A 716 -13.22 -22.62 7.78
N LEU A 717 -14.12 -22.50 6.80
CA LEU A 717 -13.87 -22.91 5.42
C LEU A 717 -12.77 -22.06 4.75
N ARG A 718 -12.75 -20.75 5.04
CA ARG A 718 -11.67 -19.86 4.57
C ARG A 718 -10.32 -20.23 5.18
N LYS A 719 -10.27 -20.49 6.50
CA LYS A 719 -9.05 -20.98 7.19
C LYS A 719 -8.62 -22.36 6.67
N PHE A 720 -9.58 -23.24 6.41
CA PHE A 720 -9.36 -24.56 5.81
C PHE A 720 -8.67 -24.44 4.45
N PHE A 721 -9.16 -23.58 3.55
CA PHE A 721 -8.52 -23.40 2.24
C PHE A 721 -7.10 -22.82 2.35
N ALA A 722 -6.86 -21.90 3.29
CA ALA A 722 -5.52 -21.37 3.56
C ALA A 722 -4.57 -22.48 4.03
N TYR A 723 -5.01 -23.32 4.98
CA TYR A 723 -4.24 -24.46 5.46
C TYR A 723 -3.99 -25.50 4.36
N ALA A 724 -5.02 -25.89 3.60
CA ALA A 724 -4.91 -26.87 2.52
C ALA A 724 -3.94 -26.42 1.41
N ARG A 725 -3.87 -25.12 1.09
CA ARG A 725 -2.90 -24.57 0.13
C ARG A 725 -1.45 -24.77 0.57
N SER A 726 -1.18 -24.78 1.88
CA SER A 726 0.17 -24.92 2.45
C SER A 726 0.75 -26.34 2.31
N LEU A 727 -0.12 -27.35 2.21
CA LEU A 727 0.27 -28.76 2.08
C LEU A 727 0.96 -29.02 0.73
N LYS A 728 1.92 -29.94 0.74
CA LYS A 728 2.71 -30.33 -0.44
C LYS A 728 2.71 -31.85 -0.61
N PRO A 729 1.57 -32.43 -1.02
CA PRO A 729 1.46 -33.87 -1.11
C PRO A 729 2.40 -34.46 -2.16
N LYS A 730 2.93 -35.66 -1.87
CA LYS A 730 3.75 -36.43 -2.81
C LYS A 730 2.97 -37.62 -3.35
N PHE A 731 3.22 -37.99 -4.60
CA PHE A 731 2.60 -39.18 -5.16
C PHE A 731 3.27 -40.44 -4.64
N THR A 732 2.46 -41.42 -4.26
CA THR A 732 2.91 -42.79 -4.01
C THR A 732 3.25 -43.50 -5.33
N GLY A 733 4.06 -44.56 -5.27
CA GLY A 733 4.44 -45.34 -6.45
C GLY A 733 3.24 -45.95 -7.18
N GLU A 734 2.24 -46.42 -6.42
CA GLU A 734 0.99 -46.98 -6.95
C GLU A 734 0.14 -45.93 -7.66
N SER A 735 -0.03 -44.76 -7.05
CA SER A 735 -0.77 -43.64 -7.64
C SER A 735 -0.14 -43.16 -8.95
N HIS A 736 1.20 -43.11 -9.02
CA HIS A 736 1.91 -42.76 -10.25
C HIS A 736 1.69 -43.77 -11.37
N ALA A 737 1.71 -45.07 -11.04
CA ALA A 737 1.47 -46.13 -12.01
C ALA A 737 0.03 -46.08 -12.55
N LEU A 738 -0.94 -45.86 -11.67
CA LEU A 738 -2.34 -45.71 -12.07
C LEU A 738 -2.55 -44.48 -12.94
N LEU A 739 -1.94 -43.34 -12.61
CA LEU A 739 -2.07 -42.11 -13.37
C LEU A 739 -1.56 -42.27 -14.81
N LYS A 740 -0.43 -42.98 -14.99
CA LYS A 740 0.07 -43.33 -16.33
C LYS A 740 -0.90 -44.26 -17.09
N LYS A 741 -1.45 -45.26 -16.42
CA LYS A 741 -2.40 -46.21 -17.00
C LYS A 741 -3.69 -45.50 -17.45
N GLU A 742 -4.28 -44.69 -16.57
CA GLU A 742 -5.52 -43.95 -16.86
C GLU A 742 -5.32 -42.87 -17.93
N PHE A 743 -4.19 -42.17 -17.91
CA PHE A 743 -3.89 -41.22 -18.99
C PHE A 743 -3.72 -41.91 -20.34
N ALA A 744 -3.07 -43.08 -20.38
CA ALA A 744 -2.96 -43.88 -21.60
C ALA A 744 -4.34 -44.37 -22.08
N ARG A 745 -5.25 -44.73 -21.17
CA ARG A 745 -6.65 -45.07 -21.47
C ARG A 745 -7.36 -43.88 -22.11
N LEU A 746 -7.40 -42.73 -21.43
CA LEU A 746 -8.02 -41.50 -21.93
C LEU A 746 -7.46 -41.11 -23.29
N ARG A 747 -6.15 -41.17 -23.48
CA ARG A 747 -5.53 -40.83 -24.77
C ARG A 747 -6.01 -41.75 -25.87
N LYS A 748 -6.07 -43.08 -25.66
CA LYS A 748 -6.60 -44.02 -26.66
C LYS A 748 -8.06 -43.75 -26.99
N THR A 749 -8.91 -43.55 -25.97
CA THR A 749 -10.34 -43.32 -26.13
C THR A 749 -10.63 -42.05 -26.94
N TYR A 750 -9.91 -40.96 -26.67
CA TYR A 750 -10.13 -39.65 -27.29
C TYR A 750 -9.10 -39.31 -28.38
N SER A 751 -8.36 -40.30 -28.92
CA SER A 751 -7.40 -40.07 -30.01
C SER A 751 -8.07 -39.71 -31.34
N SER A 752 -9.29 -40.19 -31.56
CA SER A 752 -10.01 -40.05 -32.83
C SER A 752 -11.14 -39.02 -32.81
N GLY A 753 -11.41 -38.40 -31.66
CA GLY A 753 -12.48 -37.41 -31.50
C GLY A 753 -12.05 -35.99 -31.88
N ALA A 754 -13.01 -35.06 -31.91
CA ALA A 754 -12.80 -33.64 -32.24
C ALA A 754 -11.79 -32.91 -31.31
N PHE A 755 -11.37 -33.55 -30.21
CA PHE A 755 -10.54 -32.97 -29.18
C PHE A 755 -9.38 -33.90 -28.73
N PRO A 756 -8.20 -33.83 -29.37
CA PRO A 756 -7.08 -34.73 -29.07
C PRO A 756 -6.47 -34.45 -27.69
N VAL A 757 -6.37 -35.51 -26.87
CA VAL A 757 -5.79 -35.44 -25.52
C VAL A 757 -4.26 -35.28 -25.58
N ASN A 758 -3.80 -34.04 -25.38
CA ASN A 758 -2.39 -33.67 -25.33
C ASN A 758 -1.73 -33.95 -23.96
N LEU A 759 -0.40 -33.96 -23.92
CA LEU A 759 0.40 -34.09 -22.68
C LEU A 759 0.08 -33.02 -21.61
N ARG A 760 -0.53 -31.90 -22.02
CA ARG A 760 -1.06 -30.90 -21.08
C ARG A 760 -2.07 -31.50 -20.10
N TYR A 761 -2.94 -32.39 -20.56
CA TYR A 761 -3.95 -33.01 -19.70
C TYR A 761 -3.34 -33.96 -18.67
N PHE A 762 -2.18 -34.55 -18.97
CA PHE A 762 -1.42 -35.28 -17.96
C PHE A 762 -0.97 -34.36 -16.83
N THR A 763 -0.44 -33.18 -17.16
CA THR A 763 -0.05 -32.19 -16.14
C THR A 763 -1.23 -31.63 -15.37
N ALA A 764 -2.39 -31.44 -16.02
CA ALA A 764 -3.63 -31.05 -15.36
C ALA A 764 -4.11 -32.15 -14.39
N LEU A 765 -4.10 -33.41 -14.81
CA LEU A 765 -4.50 -34.56 -13.99
C LEU A 765 -3.61 -34.70 -12.75
N MET A 766 -2.30 -34.49 -12.89
CA MET A 766 -1.36 -34.44 -11.76
C MET A 766 -1.76 -33.35 -10.77
N ARG A 767 -1.98 -32.11 -11.24
CA ARG A 767 -2.37 -30.97 -10.38
C ARG A 767 -3.71 -31.20 -9.67
N ILE A 768 -4.72 -31.72 -10.38
CA ILE A 768 -6.04 -32.03 -9.82
C ILE A 768 -5.91 -33.11 -8.75
N SER A 769 -5.10 -34.15 -8.99
CA SER A 769 -4.85 -35.21 -8.00
C SER A 769 -4.17 -34.66 -6.74
N GLU A 770 -3.16 -33.79 -6.90
CA GLU A 770 -2.51 -33.10 -5.77
C GLU A 770 -3.50 -32.22 -5.00
N ALA A 771 -4.34 -31.46 -5.71
CA ALA A 771 -5.34 -30.58 -5.10
C ALA A 771 -6.42 -31.36 -4.33
N ILE A 772 -6.88 -32.51 -4.84
CA ILE A 772 -7.81 -33.40 -4.12
C ILE A 772 -7.15 -33.96 -2.86
N ALA A 773 -5.88 -34.38 -2.92
CA ALA A 773 -5.15 -34.84 -1.75
C ALA A 773 -4.99 -33.72 -0.70
N LYS A 774 -4.78 -32.48 -1.13
CA LYS A 774 -4.78 -31.31 -0.23
C LYS A 774 -6.16 -31.05 0.39
N LEU A 775 -7.26 -31.20 -0.35
CA LEU A 775 -8.62 -31.12 0.20
C LEU A 775 -8.91 -32.23 1.23
N ARG A 776 -8.25 -33.38 1.11
CA ARG A 776 -8.29 -34.45 2.12
C ARG A 776 -7.33 -34.23 3.30
N LEU A 777 -6.59 -33.11 3.30
CA LEU A 777 -5.55 -32.78 4.27
C LEU A 777 -4.49 -33.89 4.39
N SER A 778 -4.10 -34.48 3.26
CA SER A 778 -3.12 -35.58 3.17
C SER A 778 -1.76 -35.08 2.66
N GLU A 779 -0.68 -35.66 3.18
CA GLU A 779 0.69 -35.45 2.68
C GLU A 779 1.05 -36.39 1.51
N GLU A 780 0.18 -37.35 1.20
CA GLU A 780 0.37 -38.29 0.10
C GLU A 780 -0.86 -38.36 -0.79
N VAL A 781 -0.62 -38.50 -2.10
CA VAL A 781 -1.67 -38.70 -3.12
C VAL A 781 -1.97 -40.19 -3.24
N ASN A 782 -3.20 -40.57 -2.92
CA ASN A 782 -3.67 -41.95 -2.95
C ASN A 782 -4.34 -42.30 -4.29
N VAL A 783 -4.55 -43.60 -4.51
CA VAL A 783 -5.22 -44.14 -5.70
C VAL A 783 -6.64 -43.57 -5.88
N ASN A 784 -7.37 -43.37 -4.77
CA ASN A 784 -8.72 -42.79 -4.81
C ASN A 784 -8.71 -41.33 -5.26
N ASP A 785 -7.69 -40.55 -4.87
CA ASP A 785 -7.55 -39.15 -5.29
C ASP A 785 -7.35 -39.07 -6.82
N VAL A 786 -6.54 -39.99 -7.38
CA VAL A 786 -6.33 -40.10 -8.84
C VAL A 786 -7.63 -40.51 -9.55
N ARG A 787 -8.40 -41.45 -9.01
CA ARG A 787 -9.70 -41.86 -9.60
C ARG A 787 -10.71 -40.72 -9.63
N LEU A 788 -10.81 -39.94 -8.55
CA LEU A 788 -11.67 -38.76 -8.49
C LEU A 788 -11.20 -37.69 -9.49
N ALA A 789 -9.90 -37.46 -9.59
CA ALA A 789 -9.32 -36.53 -10.56
C ALA A 789 -9.64 -36.95 -12.01
N VAL A 790 -9.50 -38.24 -12.32
CA VAL A 790 -9.85 -38.81 -13.64
C VAL A 790 -11.35 -38.63 -13.90
N LYS A 791 -12.22 -38.93 -12.93
CA LYS A 791 -13.68 -38.76 -13.07
C LYS A 791 -14.04 -37.30 -13.38
N LEU A 792 -13.42 -36.36 -12.66
CA LEU A 792 -13.64 -34.93 -12.85
C LEU A 792 -13.18 -34.48 -14.24
N LEU A 793 -11.98 -34.88 -14.66
CA LEU A 793 -11.44 -34.52 -15.97
C LEU A 793 -12.21 -35.17 -17.13
N GLU A 794 -12.55 -36.44 -17.01
CA GLU A 794 -13.31 -37.18 -18.02
C GLU A 794 -14.71 -36.57 -18.21
N SER A 795 -15.35 -36.14 -17.11
CA SER A 795 -16.64 -35.46 -17.20
C SER A 795 -16.55 -34.10 -17.93
N SER A 796 -15.43 -33.38 -17.78
CA SER A 796 -15.17 -32.15 -18.55
C SER A 796 -15.02 -32.44 -20.06
N PHE A 797 -14.40 -33.57 -20.44
CA PHE A 797 -14.34 -33.97 -21.85
C PHE A 797 -15.71 -34.36 -22.41
N LYS A 798 -16.52 -35.12 -21.65
CA LYS A 798 -17.88 -35.50 -22.07
C LYS A 798 -18.76 -34.29 -22.34
N ASP A 799 -18.63 -33.25 -21.53
CA ASP A 799 -19.39 -32.01 -21.70
C ASP A 799 -19.00 -31.24 -22.98
N VAL A 800 -17.78 -31.42 -23.48
CA VAL A 800 -17.19 -30.67 -24.60
C VAL A 800 -17.24 -31.45 -25.92
N ALA A 801 -17.15 -32.79 -25.88
CA ALA A 801 -17.01 -33.69 -27.03
C ALA A 801 -18.36 -34.18 -27.59
N ILE A 802 -19.25 -33.26 -27.97
CA ILE A 802 -20.45 -33.59 -28.75
C ILE A 802 -20.16 -33.29 -30.22
N ASP A 803 -20.34 -34.30 -31.09
CA ASP A 803 -19.95 -34.31 -32.51
C ASP A 803 -20.96 -33.53 -33.39
N PRO A 804 -20.53 -32.53 -34.20
CA PRO A 804 -21.43 -31.64 -34.95
C PRO A 804 -22.21 -32.30 -36.10
N GLU A 805 -21.87 -33.52 -36.53
CA GLU A 805 -22.56 -34.14 -37.67
C GLU A 805 -23.69 -35.11 -37.28
N THR A 806 -23.73 -35.60 -36.04
CA THR A 806 -24.67 -36.66 -35.65
C THR A 806 -25.64 -36.27 -34.53
N GLY A 807 -25.43 -35.14 -33.86
CA GLY A 807 -26.31 -34.67 -32.77
C GLY A 807 -26.45 -35.66 -31.60
N LYS A 808 -25.52 -36.62 -31.50
CA LYS A 808 -25.46 -37.65 -30.45
C LYS A 808 -24.05 -37.66 -29.83
N PRO A 809 -23.90 -38.10 -28.57
CA PRO A 809 -22.58 -38.31 -27.98
C PRO A 809 -21.77 -39.26 -28.87
N ASP A 810 -20.49 -38.92 -29.07
CA ASP A 810 -19.50 -39.65 -29.87
C ASP A 810 -19.73 -41.17 -29.81
N ILE A 811 -19.67 -41.88 -30.93
CA ILE A 811 -19.92 -43.34 -31.00
C ILE A 811 -18.90 -44.14 -30.14
N GLY A 812 -17.78 -43.52 -29.75
CA GLY A 812 -16.85 -44.04 -28.73
C GLY A 812 -17.33 -43.93 -27.27
N LEU A 813 -18.41 -43.21 -27.00
CA LEU A 813 -18.97 -42.92 -25.67
C LEU A 813 -20.13 -43.85 -25.27
N ILE A 814 -20.78 -44.55 -26.21
CA ILE A 814 -21.73 -45.65 -25.89
C ILE A 814 -20.99 -46.84 -25.24
N ILE A 815 -19.68 -46.96 -25.50
CA ILE A 815 -18.80 -47.96 -24.87
C ILE A 815 -18.63 -47.72 -23.35
N VAL A 816 -18.99 -46.53 -22.85
CA VAL A 816 -18.76 -46.15 -21.43
C VAL A 816 -19.94 -46.53 -20.51
N GLY A 817 -20.99 -47.16 -21.05
CA GLY A 817 -22.09 -47.74 -20.28
C GLY A 817 -22.28 -49.25 -20.45
N ALA A 818 -21.60 -49.87 -21.41
CA ALA A 818 -21.73 -51.30 -21.67
C ALA A 818 -20.93 -52.12 -20.66
N SER A 819 -21.57 -53.13 -20.07
CA SER A 819 -20.89 -54.13 -19.24
C SER A 819 -19.79 -54.84 -20.04
N GLU A 820 -18.76 -55.39 -19.37
CA GLU A 820 -17.74 -56.22 -20.06
C GLU A 820 -18.39 -57.35 -20.87
N GLU A 821 -19.53 -57.86 -20.40
CA GLU A 821 -20.32 -58.90 -21.06
C GLU A 821 -20.91 -58.45 -22.40
N GLU A 822 -21.41 -57.21 -22.47
CA GLU A 822 -21.98 -56.61 -23.70
C GLU A 822 -20.91 -56.31 -24.76
N LEU A 823 -19.70 -55.92 -24.32
CA LEU A 823 -18.56 -55.73 -25.24
C LEU A 823 -18.09 -57.06 -25.83
N VAL A 824 -18.05 -58.12 -25.01
CA VAL A 824 -17.72 -59.47 -25.48
C VAL A 824 -18.80 -59.99 -26.42
N LEU A 825 -20.09 -59.77 -26.11
CA LEU A 825 -21.21 -60.19 -26.95
C LEU A 825 -21.18 -59.50 -28.32
N ARG A 826 -20.91 -58.19 -28.35
CA ARG A 826 -20.75 -57.41 -29.59
C ARG A 826 -19.66 -58.01 -30.49
N ASP A 827 -18.48 -58.25 -29.93
CA ASP A 827 -17.33 -58.79 -30.66
C ASP A 827 -17.63 -60.20 -31.21
N GLN A 828 -18.35 -61.02 -30.44
CA GLN A 828 -18.78 -62.35 -30.87
C GLN A 828 -19.79 -62.29 -32.02
N ILE A 829 -20.77 -61.38 -31.97
CA ILE A 829 -21.77 -61.22 -33.04
C ILE A 829 -21.11 -60.76 -34.33
N LEU A 830 -20.23 -59.76 -34.26
CA LEU A 830 -19.54 -59.24 -35.46
C LEU A 830 -18.61 -60.28 -36.09
N ARG A 831 -17.83 -61.01 -35.28
CA ARG A 831 -16.98 -62.11 -35.77
C ARG A 831 -17.80 -63.24 -36.37
N PHE A 832 -18.95 -63.55 -35.78
CA PHE A 832 -19.84 -64.57 -36.33
C PHE A 832 -20.38 -64.17 -37.71
N ILE A 833 -20.89 -62.94 -37.86
CA ILE A 833 -21.41 -62.45 -39.13
C ILE A 833 -20.30 -62.38 -40.19
N ASP A 834 -19.09 -61.91 -39.84
CA ASP A 834 -17.95 -61.87 -40.77
C ASP A 834 -17.46 -63.27 -41.15
N SER A 835 -17.44 -64.24 -40.22
CA SER A 835 -17.09 -65.64 -40.53
C SER A 835 -18.10 -66.32 -41.47
N MET A 836 -19.37 -65.94 -41.38
CA MET A 836 -20.46 -66.48 -42.19
C MET A 836 -20.64 -65.74 -43.51
N SER A 837 -19.98 -64.59 -43.70
CA SER A 837 -20.00 -63.83 -44.96
C SER A 837 -19.43 -64.63 -46.14
N GLY A 838 -18.55 -65.61 -45.87
CA GLY A 838 -18.04 -66.54 -46.89
C GLY A 838 -19.07 -67.56 -47.39
N ILE A 839 -20.13 -67.83 -46.61
CA ILE A 839 -21.19 -68.79 -46.93
C ILE A 839 -22.46 -68.06 -47.42
N PHE A 840 -22.73 -66.87 -46.87
CA PHE A 840 -23.87 -66.02 -47.21
C PHE A 840 -23.41 -64.67 -47.76
N PRO A 841 -23.11 -64.57 -49.06
CA PRO A 841 -22.63 -63.32 -49.68
C PRO A 841 -23.67 -62.19 -49.66
N ASP A 842 -24.97 -62.52 -49.66
CA ASP A 842 -26.07 -61.55 -49.57
C ASP A 842 -26.50 -61.25 -48.11
N GLY A 843 -25.74 -61.75 -47.13
CA GLY A 843 -25.94 -61.49 -45.71
C GLY A 843 -26.58 -62.61 -44.90
N VAL A 844 -26.25 -62.60 -43.61
CA VAL A 844 -26.62 -63.67 -42.67
C VAL A 844 -28.05 -63.46 -42.17
N PRO A 845 -28.94 -64.45 -42.29
CA PRO A 845 -30.33 -64.33 -41.84
C PRO A 845 -30.45 -64.11 -40.32
N ARG A 846 -31.35 -63.21 -39.91
CA ARG A 846 -31.65 -62.88 -38.50
C ARG A 846 -31.95 -64.10 -37.65
N GLY A 847 -32.76 -65.04 -38.18
CA GLY A 847 -33.15 -66.26 -37.47
C GLY A 847 -31.96 -67.15 -37.11
N LEU A 848 -30.94 -67.19 -37.97
CA LEU A 848 -29.72 -67.97 -37.74
C LEU A 848 -28.87 -67.36 -36.62
N ILE A 849 -28.70 -66.04 -36.62
CA ILE A 849 -27.95 -65.33 -35.58
C ILE A 849 -28.62 -65.56 -34.22
N ILE A 850 -29.94 -65.35 -34.14
CA ILE A 850 -30.69 -65.53 -32.88
C ILE A 850 -30.62 -66.98 -32.40
N ALA A 851 -30.76 -67.98 -33.27
CA ALA A 851 -30.66 -69.39 -32.89
C ALA A 851 -29.27 -69.75 -32.34
N THR A 852 -28.20 -69.25 -32.97
CA THR A 852 -26.82 -69.56 -32.58
C THR A 852 -26.47 -68.96 -31.21
N PHE A 853 -26.95 -67.74 -30.93
CA PHE A 853 -26.70 -67.09 -29.65
C PHE A 853 -27.65 -67.57 -28.54
N LYS A 854 -28.83 -68.09 -28.90
CA LYS A 854 -29.71 -68.82 -27.98
C LYS A 854 -29.06 -70.11 -27.46
N GLU A 855 -28.37 -70.86 -28.32
CA GLU A 855 -27.60 -72.05 -27.91
C GLU A 855 -26.42 -71.70 -26.99
N LYS A 856 -25.90 -70.47 -27.09
CA LYS A 856 -24.85 -69.94 -26.22
C LYS A 856 -25.38 -69.33 -24.90
N GLY A 857 -26.69 -69.43 -24.64
CA GLY A 857 -27.31 -68.98 -23.39
C GLY A 857 -27.65 -67.49 -23.33
N VAL A 858 -27.68 -66.78 -24.48
CA VAL A 858 -28.08 -65.36 -24.55
C VAL A 858 -29.56 -65.25 -24.90
N ASP A 859 -30.27 -64.33 -24.25
CA ASP A 859 -31.69 -64.14 -24.49
C ASP A 859 -31.99 -63.62 -25.92
N PRO A 860 -32.94 -64.23 -26.66
CA PRO A 860 -33.27 -63.85 -28.03
C PRO A 860 -33.73 -62.40 -28.21
N GLU A 861 -34.38 -61.81 -27.21
CA GLU A 861 -34.85 -60.42 -27.28
C GLU A 861 -33.66 -59.46 -27.18
N THR A 862 -32.73 -59.75 -26.26
CA THR A 862 -31.48 -58.98 -26.11
C THR A 862 -30.63 -59.01 -27.40
N VAL A 863 -30.48 -60.17 -28.05
CA VAL A 863 -29.74 -60.27 -29.33
C VAL A 863 -30.45 -59.49 -30.45
N SER A 864 -31.78 -59.51 -30.46
CA SER A 864 -32.58 -58.78 -31.43
C SER A 864 -32.47 -57.26 -31.27
N GLU A 865 -32.48 -56.77 -30.04
CA GLU A 865 -32.26 -55.34 -29.74
C GLU A 865 -30.84 -54.92 -30.12
N PHE A 866 -29.83 -55.73 -29.80
CA PHE A 866 -28.45 -55.48 -30.19
C PHE A 866 -28.26 -55.42 -31.71
N LEU A 867 -28.90 -56.31 -32.47
CA LEU A 867 -28.83 -56.28 -33.94
C LEU A 867 -29.49 -55.03 -34.52
N LYS A 868 -30.62 -54.58 -33.98
CA LYS A 868 -31.24 -53.30 -34.38
C LYS A 868 -30.30 -52.13 -34.07
N HIS A 869 -29.68 -52.14 -32.89
CA HIS A 869 -28.72 -51.12 -32.47
C HIS A 869 -27.53 -51.03 -33.42
N LEU A 870 -26.93 -52.18 -33.79
CA LEU A 870 -25.78 -52.26 -34.71
C LEU A 870 -26.10 -51.82 -36.15
N VAL A 871 -27.36 -51.94 -36.59
CA VAL A 871 -27.83 -51.39 -37.87
C VAL A 871 -28.00 -49.88 -37.79
N THR A 872 -28.59 -49.36 -36.71
CA THR A 872 -28.68 -47.91 -36.48
C THR A 872 -27.30 -47.25 -36.32
N GLU A 873 -26.31 -47.97 -35.77
CA GLU A 873 -24.90 -47.56 -35.70
C GLU A 873 -24.20 -47.57 -37.08
N GLY A 874 -24.82 -48.16 -38.12
CA GLY A 874 -24.22 -48.29 -39.45
C GLY A 874 -23.06 -49.28 -39.54
N THR A 875 -22.83 -50.09 -38.48
CA THR A 875 -21.80 -51.15 -38.45
C THR A 875 -22.28 -52.41 -39.20
N LEU A 876 -23.59 -52.66 -39.17
CA LEU A 876 -24.26 -53.68 -39.99
C LEU A 876 -25.08 -53.04 -41.11
N LEU A 877 -24.99 -53.60 -42.31
CA LEU A 877 -25.85 -53.31 -43.45
C LEU A 877 -26.98 -54.33 -43.53
N VAL A 878 -28.17 -53.88 -43.94
CA VAL A 878 -29.35 -54.72 -44.18
C VAL A 878 -29.68 -54.66 -45.68
N PRO A 879 -29.23 -55.62 -46.49
CA PRO A 879 -29.47 -55.62 -47.94
C PRO A 879 -30.91 -56.01 -48.29
N ASP A 880 -31.47 -56.93 -47.51
CA ASP A 880 -32.82 -57.46 -47.62
C ASP A 880 -33.47 -57.51 -46.23
N ASP A 881 -34.79 -57.44 -46.18
CA ASP A 881 -35.58 -57.51 -44.94
C ASP A 881 -35.26 -58.81 -44.17
N GLY A 882 -34.46 -58.68 -43.11
CA GLY A 882 -34.07 -59.79 -42.23
C GLY A 882 -32.69 -60.43 -42.49
N LYS A 883 -31.80 -59.85 -43.31
CA LYS A 883 -30.39 -60.28 -43.43
C LYS A 883 -29.42 -59.19 -42.99
N TYR A 884 -28.30 -59.58 -42.36
CA TYR A 884 -27.29 -58.65 -41.85
C TYR A 884 -25.90 -58.94 -42.46
N LEU A 885 -25.19 -57.88 -42.86
CA LEU A 885 -23.80 -57.91 -43.33
C LEU A 885 -22.95 -56.95 -42.50
N VAL A 886 -21.70 -57.30 -42.23
CA VAL A 886 -20.75 -56.33 -41.64
C VAL A 886 -20.34 -55.33 -42.72
N ARG A 887 -20.49 -54.03 -42.41
CA ARG A 887 -19.99 -52.95 -43.28
C ARG A 887 -18.47 -52.95 -43.20
N ARG A 888 -17.80 -53.21 -44.33
CA ARG A 888 -16.34 -53.09 -44.46
C ARG A 888 -15.92 -51.68 -44.81
#